data_AF-A0A0B2WYW9-F1
#
_entry.id   AF-A0A0B2WYW9-F1
#
_cell.length_a   1.000
_cell.length_b   1.000
_cell.length_c   1.000
_cell.angle_alpha   90.00
_cell.angle_beta   90.00
_cell.angle_gamma   90.00
#
_symmetry.space_group_name_H-M   'P 1'
#
loop_
_entity.id
_entity.type
_entity.pdbx_description
1 polymer ?
#
loop_
_entity_poly.entity_id
_entity_poly.type
_entity_poly.pdbx_seq_one_letter_code
_entity_poly.pdbx_strand_id
1 'polypeptide(L)'
;MLLLPVLIEDGWINNQAFSVDLSELEDCSIAVDATYYLSQLLDTPPAHEPLLSALGGLTGIQTHITENLNLWDKHRIVPFFVFNGQSITGQDEVGLRRRRTANKKTDEAWDLYSRSEAEQAVATFGANAGAYNVHNLYPLLQGILKQRGLHFLVPPYNACAQLAYFEMIDSDQCAGVMGPQELLLYPIKDAIIRSLDFEANKLTAISKKKMMRMLGVTEPMFIDALLMTGTTFLPTFPPLLDTSMYTNHFSIMDAVNMLRTSDKSVASACASFNDILQAQDANWLDKYRKARMAVHHFIYIAESGEVIVNDFERLTKDNHEYLGLQLPAELFHYLNTGLIGARNLNSITHGQIVVQPTLDGVVSDEYKKLVTAKLVPIKEQALGLIIPRVHRGIGHKDISLRVWFDPKFSHTINHRAQQPPPSQQVGTWDVKESDLRSVFPAGFAGPIYLEVLALANAEFVAKTIAKENKIRGIDSLEMVTSVAIWRFLHLRGYVGDSHTLTKWGNALATTFLALKDAAENRPEVPGLGEAALLAFELVRHGVLGARHQGNIAGLPRRGTEEDKTSLVLISQCATLLKLRHQVYGYSGPLNKSLLAFRSQSSAVREVDRDLIEAIVASMFMYGQSKRDREDYLEISQRLDRHTTPPSKIVQSIQLLTRISLRLPFLQEPDIGLGIAVRTFFDEDDMAHSKERRNERLEEFPKTFVPFAEALTDDFRICVDFISALNQGMQTLGSDELPAQDRTAWSKAQAYLDARPF
;
A
#
# COMPACT_ATOMS: atom_id res chain seq x y z
N MET A 1 -24.94 8.48 15.08
CA MET A 1 -23.99 7.48 14.54
C MET A 1 -22.64 8.15 14.47
N LEU A 2 -21.61 7.60 15.13
CA LEU A 2 -20.30 8.24 15.22
C LEU A 2 -19.53 8.03 13.92
N LEU A 3 -19.28 9.13 13.19
CA LEU A 3 -18.32 9.20 12.09
C LEU A 3 -16.97 8.67 12.61
N LEU A 4 -16.37 7.71 11.89
CA LEU A 4 -14.96 7.37 12.01
C LEU A 4 -14.25 8.02 10.82
N PRO A 5 -13.93 9.34 10.91
CA PRO A 5 -13.03 9.96 9.94
C PRO A 5 -11.73 9.16 9.88
N VAL A 6 -11.01 9.28 8.76
CA VAL A 6 -9.66 8.72 8.63
C VAL A 6 -8.75 9.31 9.73
N LEU A 7 -8.98 10.59 10.08
CA LEU A 7 -8.33 11.29 11.19
C LEU A 7 -9.13 11.18 12.50
N ILE A 8 -8.67 10.35 13.43
CA ILE A 8 -9.21 10.33 14.80
C ILE A 8 -8.47 11.38 15.64
N GLU A 9 -9.18 12.42 16.06
CA GLU A 9 -8.59 13.58 16.72
C GLU A 9 -9.38 14.02 17.96
N ASP A 10 -8.70 14.71 18.86
CA ASP A 10 -9.32 15.28 20.06
C ASP A 10 -10.13 16.53 19.70
N GLY A 11 -11.44 16.48 20.01
CA GLY A 11 -12.37 17.57 19.70
C GLY A 11 -12.09 18.86 20.49
N TRP A 12 -11.57 18.77 21.72
CA TRP A 12 -11.23 19.96 22.50
C TRP A 12 -10.04 20.69 21.87
N ILE A 13 -9.02 19.97 21.43
CA ILE A 13 -7.86 20.54 20.73
C ILE A 13 -8.30 21.24 19.44
N ASN A 14 -9.16 20.59 18.65
CA ASN A 14 -9.68 21.17 17.41
C ASN A 14 -10.45 22.48 17.66
N ASN A 15 -11.17 22.59 18.78
CA ASN A 15 -11.87 23.82 19.18
C ASN A 15 -10.91 24.96 19.60
N GLN A 16 -9.62 24.70 19.82
CA GLN A 16 -8.63 25.73 20.15
C GLN A 16 -7.99 26.38 18.93
N ALA A 17 -8.33 25.91 17.73
CA ALA A 17 -7.79 26.39 16.49
C ALA A 17 -8.10 27.88 16.26
N PHE A 18 -7.17 28.58 15.65
CA PHE A 18 -7.30 29.97 15.26
C PHE A 18 -7.01 30.11 13.76
N SER A 19 -7.58 31.13 13.14
CA SER A 19 -7.41 31.40 11.72
C SER A 19 -6.40 32.53 11.49
N VAL A 20 -5.58 32.39 10.46
CA VAL A 20 -4.57 33.35 10.00
C VAL A 20 -4.77 33.57 8.50
N ASP A 21 -4.33 34.71 7.98
CA ASP A 21 -4.34 34.97 6.55
C ASP A 21 -3.36 34.05 5.82
N LEU A 22 -3.83 33.41 4.74
CA LEU A 22 -3.02 32.48 3.96
C LEU A 22 -1.84 33.19 3.27
N SER A 23 -1.95 34.50 3.03
CA SER A 23 -0.88 35.33 2.46
C SER A 23 0.38 35.37 3.31
N GLU A 24 0.32 35.03 4.60
CA GLU A 24 1.52 34.91 5.43
C GLU A 24 2.44 33.75 4.99
N LEU A 25 1.91 32.80 4.20
CA LEU A 25 2.67 31.66 3.67
C LEU A 25 3.13 31.85 2.21
N GLU A 26 2.86 33.00 1.58
CA GLU A 26 3.29 33.25 0.22
C GLU A 26 4.83 33.17 0.12
N ASP A 27 5.34 32.47 -0.89
CA ASP A 27 6.76 32.19 -1.10
C ASP A 27 7.44 31.33 -0.02
N CYS A 28 6.67 30.72 0.87
CA CYS A 28 7.18 29.82 1.90
C CYS A 28 7.07 28.35 1.49
N SER A 29 8.02 27.55 2.00
CA SER A 29 7.93 26.09 2.01
C SER A 29 7.25 25.63 3.31
N ILE A 30 6.31 24.69 3.22
CA ILE A 30 5.63 24.12 4.38
C ILE A 30 5.92 22.63 4.43
N ALA A 31 6.43 22.14 5.55
CA ALA A 31 6.66 20.71 5.72
C ALA A 31 5.33 20.03 6.11
N VAL A 32 4.90 19.04 5.33
CA VAL A 32 3.56 18.45 5.42
C VAL A 32 3.65 16.97 5.74
N ASP A 33 2.97 16.52 6.79
CA ASP A 33 2.75 15.10 7.04
C ASP A 33 1.87 14.51 5.92
N ALA A 34 2.45 13.63 5.11
CA ALA A 34 1.79 13.10 3.92
C ALA A 34 0.57 12.23 4.26
N THR A 35 0.59 11.51 5.39
CA THR A 35 -0.56 10.72 5.84
C THR A 35 -1.70 11.63 6.23
N TYR A 36 -1.40 12.70 6.97
CA TYR A 36 -2.38 13.68 7.38
C TYR A 36 -3.01 14.39 6.16
N TYR A 37 -2.20 14.84 5.21
CA TYR A 37 -2.66 15.45 3.97
C TYR A 37 -3.62 14.53 3.19
N LEU A 38 -3.21 13.28 2.96
CA LEU A 38 -4.04 12.31 2.25
C LEU A 38 -5.33 12.01 3.01
N SER A 39 -5.26 11.88 4.33
CA SER A 39 -6.45 11.62 5.16
C SER A 39 -7.42 12.80 5.14
N GLN A 40 -6.91 14.04 5.24
CA GLN A 40 -7.72 15.24 5.14
C GLN A 40 -8.40 15.35 3.76
N LEU A 41 -7.67 15.04 2.68
CA LEU A 41 -8.22 15.02 1.34
C LEU A 41 -9.36 13.99 1.21
N LEU A 42 -9.19 12.78 1.76
CA LEU A 42 -10.21 11.73 1.73
C LEU A 42 -11.42 12.01 2.65
N ASP A 43 -11.23 12.79 3.72
CA ASP A 43 -12.30 13.19 4.63
C ASP A 43 -13.08 14.43 4.12
N THR A 44 -12.62 15.12 3.07
CA THR A 44 -13.22 16.37 2.58
C THR A 44 -13.75 16.27 1.14
N PRO A 45 -14.94 16.83 0.83
CA PRO A 45 -15.40 16.96 -0.55
C PRO A 45 -14.46 17.86 -1.39
N PRO A 46 -14.31 17.61 -2.70
CA PRO A 46 -14.97 16.58 -3.51
C PRO A 46 -14.27 15.21 -3.50
N ALA A 47 -13.11 15.08 -2.86
CA ALA A 47 -12.30 13.86 -2.90
C ALA A 47 -12.78 12.73 -1.99
N HIS A 48 -13.74 13.02 -1.11
CA HIS A 48 -14.43 12.02 -0.31
C HIS A 48 -15.25 11.05 -1.18
N GLU A 49 -14.77 9.82 -1.34
CA GLU A 49 -15.47 8.72 -2.03
C GLU A 49 -16.10 7.76 -1.00
N PRO A 50 -17.44 7.76 -0.79
CA PRO A 50 -18.09 6.97 0.27
C PRO A 50 -17.90 5.46 0.15
N LEU A 51 -17.71 4.95 -1.07
CA LEU A 51 -17.59 3.53 -1.37
C LEU A 51 -16.15 3.01 -1.41
N LEU A 52 -15.17 3.81 -0.98
CA LEU A 52 -13.75 3.47 -0.95
C LEU A 52 -13.50 2.09 -0.32
N SER A 53 -14.05 1.83 0.87
CA SER A 53 -13.88 0.55 1.57
C SER A 53 -14.61 -0.61 0.90
N ALA A 54 -15.68 -0.34 0.14
CA ALA A 54 -16.48 -1.36 -0.55
C ALA A 54 -15.85 -1.80 -1.88
N LEU A 55 -15.07 -0.91 -2.53
CA LEU A 55 -14.37 -1.20 -3.79
C LEU A 55 -12.91 -1.60 -3.60
N GLY A 56 -12.33 -1.21 -2.46
CA GLY A 56 -10.90 -1.34 -2.22
C GLY A 56 -10.08 -0.42 -3.10
N GLY A 57 -10.57 0.74 -3.50
CA GLY A 57 -9.79 1.67 -4.30
C GLY A 57 -10.56 2.94 -4.62
N LEU A 58 -9.86 3.88 -5.25
CA LEU A 58 -10.36 5.22 -5.57
C LEU A 58 -10.38 5.41 -7.07
N THR A 59 -11.44 6.03 -7.55
CA THR A 59 -11.63 6.30 -8.98
C THR A 59 -11.09 7.68 -9.38
N GLY A 60 -11.09 8.66 -8.48
CA GLY A 60 -10.74 10.06 -8.77
C GLY A 60 -9.49 10.62 -8.06
N ILE A 61 -8.90 9.88 -7.12
CA ILE A 61 -7.90 10.42 -6.18
C ILE A 61 -6.69 11.11 -6.83
N GLN A 62 -6.19 10.58 -7.95
CA GLN A 62 -5.05 11.17 -8.65
C GLN A 62 -5.37 12.59 -9.15
N THR A 63 -6.58 12.78 -9.68
CA THR A 63 -7.05 14.08 -10.16
C THR A 63 -7.21 15.04 -8.99
N HIS A 64 -7.83 14.61 -7.88
CA HIS A 64 -8.01 15.46 -6.70
C HIS A 64 -6.69 15.89 -6.05
N ILE A 65 -5.70 15.00 -5.95
CA ILE A 65 -4.35 15.36 -5.49
C ILE A 65 -3.75 16.40 -6.44
N THR A 66 -3.89 16.20 -7.75
CA THR A 66 -3.35 17.11 -8.77
C THR A 66 -4.00 18.49 -8.71
N GLU A 67 -5.32 18.55 -8.59
CA GLU A 67 -6.09 19.78 -8.46
C GLU A 67 -5.74 20.52 -7.17
N ASN A 68 -5.65 19.80 -6.05
CA ASN A 68 -5.26 20.41 -4.78
C ASN A 68 -3.85 21.01 -4.88
N LEU A 69 -2.86 20.26 -5.38
CA LEU A 69 -1.48 20.75 -5.56
C LEU A 69 -1.39 21.94 -6.54
N ASN A 70 -2.33 22.11 -7.47
CA ASN A 70 -2.40 23.31 -8.30
C ASN A 70 -2.82 24.55 -7.48
N LEU A 71 -3.61 24.38 -6.42
CA LEU A 71 -3.95 25.47 -5.51
C LEU A 71 -2.73 25.92 -4.70
N TRP A 72 -1.91 24.99 -4.21
CA TRP A 72 -0.64 25.31 -3.55
C TRP A 72 0.27 26.15 -4.45
N ASP A 73 0.48 25.71 -5.70
CA ASP A 73 1.27 26.43 -6.70
C ASP A 73 0.71 27.82 -7.02
N LYS A 74 -0.61 27.92 -7.21
CA LYS A 74 -1.30 29.20 -7.48
C LYS A 74 -1.10 30.22 -6.34
N HIS A 75 -1.03 29.77 -5.10
CA HIS A 75 -0.79 30.61 -3.93
C HIS A 75 0.71 30.78 -3.60
N ARG A 76 1.60 30.26 -4.45
CA ARG A 76 3.07 30.30 -4.29
C ARG A 76 3.53 29.68 -2.98
N ILE A 77 2.87 28.60 -2.54
CA ILE A 77 3.25 27.83 -1.37
C ILE A 77 3.86 26.52 -1.84
N VAL A 78 5.08 26.20 -1.40
CA VAL A 78 5.78 24.97 -1.79
C VAL A 78 5.54 23.89 -0.72
N PRO A 79 4.82 22.80 -1.00
CA PRO A 79 4.69 21.72 -0.04
C PRO A 79 5.95 20.84 -0.05
N PHE A 80 6.53 20.61 1.13
CA PHE A 80 7.59 19.63 1.36
C PHE A 80 7.02 18.43 2.12
N PHE A 81 6.71 17.34 1.40
CA PHE A 81 6.04 16.20 2.00
C PHE A 81 6.98 15.28 2.78
N VAL A 82 6.57 14.94 4.00
CA VAL A 82 7.22 13.95 4.86
C VAL A 82 6.29 12.75 5.00
N PHE A 83 6.71 11.60 4.49
CA PHE A 83 5.96 10.35 4.56
C PHE A 83 6.31 9.58 5.83
N ASN A 84 5.43 8.68 6.29
CA ASN A 84 5.81 7.72 7.32
C ASN A 84 6.71 6.62 6.71
N GLY A 85 7.80 6.30 7.40
CA GLY A 85 8.69 5.17 7.15
C GLY A 85 8.30 3.94 7.98
N GLN A 86 9.20 3.47 8.84
CA GLN A 86 8.96 2.31 9.69
C GLN A 86 7.89 2.56 10.76
N SER A 87 7.21 1.48 11.17
CA SER A 87 6.28 1.55 12.30
C SER A 87 7.03 1.81 13.60
N ILE A 88 6.41 2.55 14.53
CA ILE A 88 6.90 2.68 15.90
C ILE A 88 6.37 1.52 16.74
N THR A 89 7.10 1.11 17.78
CA THR A 89 6.64 0.13 18.77
C THR A 89 5.21 0.45 19.24
N GLY A 90 4.30 -0.51 19.06
CA GLY A 90 2.87 -0.39 19.41
C GLY A 90 1.95 -0.01 18.25
N GLN A 91 2.47 0.56 17.16
CA GLN A 91 1.66 0.99 16.02
C GLN A 91 0.94 -0.16 15.31
N ASP A 92 1.59 -1.32 15.16
CA ASP A 92 0.96 -2.50 14.55
C ASP A 92 -0.21 -3.03 15.39
N GLU A 93 -0.09 -2.97 16.73
CA GLU A 93 -1.14 -3.38 17.66
C GLU A 93 -2.34 -2.44 17.60
N VAL A 94 -2.09 -1.12 17.65
CA VAL A 94 -3.13 -0.10 17.54
C VAL A 94 -3.83 -0.19 16.18
N GLY A 95 -3.05 -0.31 15.09
CA GLY A 95 -3.56 -0.47 13.74
C GLY A 95 -4.47 -1.70 13.61
N LEU A 96 -4.08 -2.83 14.22
CA LEU A 96 -4.87 -4.05 14.24
C LEU A 96 -6.20 -3.87 14.99
N ARG A 97 -6.19 -3.19 16.15
CA ARG A 97 -7.41 -2.86 16.91
C ARG A 97 -8.34 -1.96 16.08
N ARG A 98 -7.81 -0.88 15.51
CA ARG A 98 -8.58 0.09 14.70
C ARG A 98 -9.23 -0.59 13.49
N ARG A 99 -8.48 -1.39 12.74
CA ARG A 99 -9.01 -2.11 11.57
C ARG A 99 -10.05 -3.17 11.94
N ARG A 100 -9.88 -3.90 13.03
CA ARG A 100 -10.92 -4.84 13.51
C ARG A 100 -12.23 -4.10 13.85
N THR A 101 -12.15 -2.93 14.47
CA THR A 101 -13.32 -2.09 14.74
C THR A 101 -13.95 -1.57 13.45
N ALA A 102 -13.13 -1.14 12.47
CA ALA A 102 -13.61 -0.73 11.17
C ALA A 102 -14.35 -1.86 10.43
N ASN A 103 -13.82 -3.10 10.46
CA ASN A 103 -14.44 -4.27 9.84
C ASN A 103 -15.86 -4.53 10.39
N LYS A 104 -16.05 -4.44 11.71
CA LYS A 104 -17.39 -4.60 12.31
C LYS A 104 -18.40 -3.60 11.75
N LYS A 105 -17.99 -2.36 11.52
CA LYS A 105 -18.87 -1.32 10.97
C LYS A 105 -19.10 -1.48 9.47
N THR A 106 -18.10 -1.91 8.71
CA THR A 106 -18.30 -2.25 7.30
C THR A 106 -19.21 -3.47 7.14
N ASP A 107 -19.20 -4.42 8.09
CA ASP A 107 -20.15 -5.53 8.09
C ASP A 107 -21.60 -5.04 8.28
N GLU A 108 -21.84 -4.06 9.15
CA GLU A 108 -23.16 -3.40 9.27
C GLU A 108 -23.60 -2.74 7.94
N ALA A 109 -22.68 -2.09 7.22
CA ALA A 109 -22.96 -1.52 5.90
C ALA A 109 -23.29 -2.60 4.85
N TRP A 110 -22.58 -3.73 4.88
CA TRP A 110 -22.87 -4.88 4.02
C TRP A 110 -24.23 -5.51 4.33
N ASP A 111 -24.63 -5.58 5.61
CA ASP A 111 -25.94 -6.08 6.02
C ASP A 111 -27.06 -5.16 5.51
N LEU A 112 -26.91 -3.84 5.63
CA LEU A 112 -27.86 -2.87 5.05
C LEU A 112 -27.98 -3.02 3.53
N TYR A 113 -26.85 -3.17 2.84
CA TYR A 113 -26.83 -3.42 1.40
C TYR A 113 -27.56 -4.71 1.03
N SER A 114 -27.38 -5.78 1.81
CA SER A 114 -28.06 -7.06 1.60
C SER A 114 -29.59 -6.98 1.78
N ARG A 115 -30.07 -6.03 2.59
CA ARG A 115 -31.50 -5.75 2.82
C ARG A 115 -32.10 -4.79 1.78
N SER A 116 -31.35 -4.44 0.74
CA SER A 116 -31.74 -3.46 -0.29
C SER A 116 -31.88 -2.02 0.23
N GLU A 117 -31.24 -1.67 1.35
CA GLU A 117 -31.20 -0.31 1.90
C GLU A 117 -29.95 0.45 1.40
N ALA A 118 -29.86 0.62 0.08
CA ALA A 118 -28.64 1.08 -0.59
C ALA A 118 -28.14 2.46 -0.12
N GLU A 119 -29.03 3.45 0.05
CA GLU A 119 -28.64 4.80 0.48
C GLU A 119 -28.03 4.80 1.89
N GLN A 120 -28.62 4.05 2.82
CA GLN A 120 -28.10 3.92 4.18
C GLN A 120 -26.79 3.15 4.21
N ALA A 121 -26.64 2.12 3.36
CA ALA A 121 -25.39 1.39 3.22
C ALA A 121 -24.26 2.31 2.72
N VAL A 122 -24.49 3.12 1.69
CA VAL A 122 -23.52 4.11 1.16
C VAL A 122 -23.13 5.12 2.24
N ALA A 123 -24.10 5.66 2.98
CA ALA A 123 -23.83 6.57 4.08
C ALA A 123 -23.01 5.91 5.20
N THR A 124 -23.28 4.63 5.51
CA THR A 124 -22.55 3.86 6.52
C THR A 124 -21.12 3.53 6.08
N PHE A 125 -20.88 3.23 4.80
CA PHE A 125 -19.53 3.10 4.25
C PHE A 125 -18.76 4.43 4.32
N GLY A 126 -19.37 5.53 3.86
CA GLY A 126 -18.73 6.85 3.87
C GLY A 126 -18.39 7.34 5.28
N ALA A 127 -19.24 7.01 6.26
CA ALA A 127 -18.97 7.31 7.67
C ALA A 127 -17.79 6.54 8.28
N ASN A 128 -17.24 5.54 7.58
CA ASN A 128 -16.18 4.64 8.07
C ASN A 128 -15.00 4.51 7.09
N ALA A 129 -14.62 5.63 6.45
CA ALA A 129 -13.48 5.69 5.51
C ALA A 129 -12.16 5.18 6.12
N GLY A 130 -12.00 5.26 7.45
CA GLY A 130 -10.82 4.76 8.17
C GLY A 130 -10.54 3.25 8.07
N ALA A 131 -11.41 2.46 7.42
CA ALA A 131 -11.11 1.07 7.06
C ALA A 131 -9.97 0.97 6.02
N TYR A 132 -9.87 1.95 5.12
CA TYR A 132 -8.88 1.96 4.05
C TYR A 132 -7.49 2.35 4.57
N ASN A 133 -6.46 1.64 4.12
CA ASN A 133 -5.07 1.96 4.49
C ASN A 133 -4.50 3.06 3.59
N VAL A 134 -4.45 4.29 4.10
CA VAL A 134 -3.91 5.47 3.38
C VAL A 134 -2.48 5.28 2.88
N HIS A 135 -1.67 4.44 3.54
CA HIS A 135 -0.30 4.13 3.11
C HIS A 135 -0.24 3.53 1.70
N ASN A 136 -1.31 2.88 1.25
CA ASN A 136 -1.40 2.32 -0.11
C ASN A 136 -1.36 3.42 -1.19
N LEU A 137 -1.61 4.69 -0.83
CA LEU A 137 -1.54 5.84 -1.73
C LEU A 137 -0.16 6.51 -1.77
N TYR A 138 0.79 6.10 -0.93
CA TYR A 138 2.12 6.72 -0.92
C TYR A 138 2.84 6.66 -2.26
N PRO A 139 2.88 5.50 -2.96
CA PRO A 139 3.55 5.44 -4.24
C PRO A 139 2.94 6.39 -5.27
N LEU A 140 1.60 6.52 -5.27
CA LEU A 140 0.91 7.46 -6.14
C LEU A 140 1.32 8.90 -5.86
N LEU A 141 1.28 9.33 -4.58
CA LEU A 141 1.65 10.69 -4.22
C LEU A 141 3.13 10.97 -4.52
N GLN A 142 4.04 10.06 -4.14
CA GLN A 142 5.48 10.19 -4.45
C GLN A 142 5.73 10.36 -5.96
N GLY A 143 5.03 9.58 -6.78
CA GLY A 143 5.11 9.70 -8.24
C GLY A 143 4.63 11.06 -8.76
N ILE A 144 3.50 11.56 -8.26
CA ILE A 144 2.97 12.89 -8.62
C ILE A 144 3.94 14.00 -8.20
N LEU A 145 4.50 13.92 -6.99
CA LEU A 145 5.47 14.91 -6.48
C LEU A 145 6.72 14.97 -7.36
N LYS A 146 7.30 13.81 -7.69
CA LYS A 146 8.49 13.75 -8.55
C LYS A 146 8.21 14.26 -9.96
N GLN A 147 7.04 13.96 -10.54
CA GLN A 147 6.62 14.52 -11.85
C GLN A 147 6.50 16.04 -11.84
N ARG A 148 6.12 16.63 -10.70
CA ARG A 148 6.04 18.09 -10.50
C ARG A 148 7.37 18.73 -10.10
N GLY A 149 8.44 17.94 -9.91
CA GLY A 149 9.71 18.45 -9.39
C GLY A 149 9.66 18.84 -7.91
N LEU A 150 8.66 18.36 -7.16
CA LEU A 150 8.53 18.57 -5.73
C LEU A 150 9.35 17.53 -4.95
N HIS A 151 9.98 17.97 -3.87
CA HIS A 151 10.75 17.10 -2.99
C HIS A 151 9.86 16.42 -1.94
N PHE A 152 10.28 15.23 -1.52
CA PHE A 152 9.74 14.57 -0.35
C PHE A 152 10.85 13.88 0.43
N LEU A 153 10.53 13.49 1.67
CA LEU A 153 11.42 12.77 2.57
C LEU A 153 10.65 11.62 3.24
N VAL A 154 11.28 10.45 3.36
CA VAL A 154 10.77 9.33 4.17
C VAL A 154 11.76 9.07 5.31
N PRO A 155 11.46 9.49 6.55
CA PRO A 155 12.35 9.31 7.68
C PRO A 155 12.37 7.84 8.11
N PRO A 156 13.32 7.44 8.97
CA PRO A 156 13.41 6.07 9.47
C PRO A 156 12.10 5.54 10.04
N TYR A 157 11.38 6.34 10.84
CA TYR A 157 10.14 5.91 11.50
C TYR A 157 8.96 6.79 11.11
N ASN A 158 8.52 7.75 11.93
CA ASN A 158 7.33 8.54 11.64
C ASN A 158 7.64 9.95 11.14
N ALA A 159 6.71 10.51 10.37
CA ALA A 159 6.81 11.85 9.80
C ALA A 159 6.77 12.94 10.89
N CYS A 160 5.97 12.75 11.94
CA CYS A 160 5.89 13.69 13.06
C CYS A 160 7.24 13.99 13.71
N ALA A 161 8.09 12.97 13.89
CA ALA A 161 9.44 13.15 14.44
C ALA A 161 10.33 14.01 13.53
N GLN A 162 10.27 13.79 12.22
CA GLN A 162 11.05 14.57 11.26
C GLN A 162 10.57 16.01 11.15
N LEU A 163 9.25 16.24 11.14
CA LEU A 163 8.66 17.58 11.15
C LEU A 163 9.05 18.35 12.43
N ALA A 164 9.03 17.67 13.58
CA ALA A 164 9.47 18.26 14.83
C ALA A 164 10.97 18.58 14.84
N TYR A 165 11.80 17.77 14.19
CA TYR A 165 13.21 18.08 14.01
C TYR A 165 13.40 19.41 13.26
N PHE A 166 12.70 19.63 12.14
CA PHE A 166 12.79 20.88 11.38
C PHE A 166 12.42 22.10 12.22
N GLU A 167 11.35 22.01 13.02
CA GLU A 167 10.95 23.06 13.96
C GLU A 167 11.97 23.28 15.08
N MET A 168 12.53 22.19 15.63
CA MET A 168 13.48 22.23 16.75
C MET A 168 14.77 22.97 16.38
N ILE A 169 15.25 22.82 15.14
CA ILE A 169 16.49 23.45 14.67
C ILE A 169 16.28 24.77 13.93
N ASP A 170 15.04 25.20 13.73
CA ASP A 170 14.72 26.34 12.86
C ASP A 170 15.25 26.16 11.44
N SER A 171 14.92 25.01 10.84
CA SER A 171 15.43 24.64 9.52
C SER A 171 14.99 25.62 8.45
N ASP A 172 15.92 26.04 7.59
CA ASP A 172 15.64 26.87 6.42
C ASP A 172 14.83 26.12 5.33
N GLN A 173 14.60 24.81 5.50
CA GLN A 173 13.84 23.99 4.55
C GLN A 173 12.33 24.23 4.59
N CYS A 174 11.80 24.76 5.70
CA CYS A 174 10.37 25.05 5.85
C CYS A 174 10.10 26.18 6.84
N ALA A 175 9.10 27.01 6.55
CA ALA A 175 8.64 28.08 7.42
C ALA A 175 7.62 27.62 8.48
N GLY A 176 7.12 26.39 8.37
CA GLY A 176 6.20 25.82 9.34
C GLY A 176 5.81 24.39 8.99
N VAL A 177 5.10 23.74 9.93
CA VAL A 177 4.68 22.34 9.84
C VAL A 177 3.17 22.19 9.78
N MET A 178 2.71 21.31 8.90
CA MET A 178 1.32 20.89 8.77
C MET A 178 1.22 19.39 9.07
N GLY A 179 0.34 18.99 9.99
CA GLY A 179 0.22 17.58 10.35
C GLY A 179 -0.72 17.33 11.52
N PRO A 180 -0.79 16.07 12.01
CA PRO A 180 -1.76 15.63 13.01
C PRO A 180 -1.48 16.22 14.40
N GLN A 181 -2.45 16.11 15.31
CA GLN A 181 -2.29 16.55 16.71
C GLN A 181 -1.14 15.82 17.44
N GLU A 182 -0.71 14.65 16.95
CA GLU A 182 0.43 13.90 17.48
C GLU A 182 1.76 14.67 17.42
N LEU A 183 1.89 15.67 16.54
CA LEU A 183 3.03 16.59 16.53
C LEU A 183 3.23 17.32 17.87
N LEU A 184 2.15 17.53 18.62
CA LEU A 184 2.19 18.18 19.93
C LEU A 184 2.94 17.35 20.99
N LEU A 185 3.18 16.05 20.74
CA LEU A 185 4.00 15.19 21.59
C LEU A 185 5.49 15.54 21.52
N TYR A 186 5.92 16.16 20.43
CA TYR A 186 7.31 16.40 20.07
C TYR A 186 7.76 17.84 20.39
N PRO A 187 9.09 18.12 20.39
CA PRO A 187 9.62 19.45 20.67
C PRO A 187 9.47 20.39 19.46
N ILE A 188 8.25 20.84 19.19
CA ILE A 188 7.93 21.88 18.20
C ILE A 188 7.99 23.28 18.83
N LYS A 189 8.16 24.35 18.03
CA LYS A 189 8.25 25.72 18.55
C LYS A 189 6.96 26.20 19.20
N ASP A 190 5.84 26.11 18.48
CA ASP A 190 4.50 26.38 19.03
C ASP A 190 3.35 25.93 18.13
N ALA A 191 3.32 26.37 16.88
CA ALA A 191 2.14 26.31 16.03
C ALA A 191 2.18 25.11 15.07
N ILE A 192 1.02 24.49 14.83
CA ILE A 192 0.83 23.46 13.80
C ILE A 192 -0.29 23.92 12.87
N ILE A 193 -0.02 23.92 11.57
CA ILE A 193 -1.01 24.17 10.53
C ILE A 193 -1.91 22.92 10.42
N ARG A 194 -3.22 23.16 10.38
CA ARG A 194 -4.25 22.12 10.41
C ARG A 194 -4.99 22.01 9.10
N SER A 195 -5.29 23.13 8.47
CA SER A 195 -5.92 23.16 7.15
C SER A 195 -5.59 24.45 6.42
N LEU A 196 -5.60 24.37 5.08
CA LEU A 196 -5.51 25.51 4.19
C LEU A 196 -6.85 25.62 3.45
N ASP A 197 -7.53 26.75 3.62
CA ASP A 197 -8.72 27.11 2.86
C ASP A 197 -8.32 28.14 1.80
N PHE A 198 -8.04 27.62 0.59
CA PHE A 198 -7.62 28.44 -0.55
C PHE A 198 -8.74 29.35 -1.07
N GLU A 199 -10.01 28.99 -0.87
CA GLU A 199 -11.15 29.80 -1.32
C GLU A 199 -11.37 30.99 -0.39
N ALA A 200 -11.34 30.75 0.92
CA ALA A 200 -11.45 31.82 1.92
C ALA A 200 -10.15 32.61 2.09
N ASN A 201 -9.04 32.15 1.48
CA ASN A 201 -7.69 32.68 1.67
C ASN A 201 -7.27 32.70 3.15
N LYS A 202 -7.61 31.63 3.88
CA LYS A 202 -7.34 31.48 5.31
C LYS A 202 -6.63 30.16 5.58
N LEU A 203 -5.74 30.15 6.56
CA LEU A 203 -5.24 28.92 7.16
C LEU A 203 -5.78 28.77 8.58
N THR A 204 -5.86 27.53 9.05
CA THR A 204 -6.23 27.20 10.42
C THR A 204 -5.04 26.57 11.13
N ALA A 205 -4.71 27.03 12.34
CA ALA A 205 -3.59 26.53 13.14
C ALA A 205 -3.95 26.33 14.61
N ILE A 206 -3.18 25.51 15.32
CA ILE A 206 -3.27 25.32 16.79
C ILE A 206 -1.92 25.67 17.43
N SER A 207 -1.94 26.17 18.68
CA SER A 207 -0.75 26.58 19.45
C SER A 207 -0.56 25.73 20.70
N LYS A 208 0.57 25.03 20.80
CA LYS A 208 0.94 24.17 21.95
C LYS A 208 0.99 24.98 23.25
N LYS A 209 1.64 26.14 23.24
CA LYS A 209 1.78 27.04 24.40
C LYS A 209 0.44 27.61 24.84
N LYS A 210 -0.46 27.96 23.90
CA LYS A 210 -1.82 28.42 24.24
C LYS A 210 -2.59 27.30 24.96
N MET A 211 -2.57 26.08 24.42
CA MET A 211 -3.26 24.93 25.02
C MET A 211 -2.73 24.60 26.41
N MET A 212 -1.41 24.54 26.59
CA MET A 212 -0.81 24.30 27.91
C MET A 212 -1.19 25.36 28.95
N ARG A 213 -1.26 26.64 28.55
CA ARG A 213 -1.72 27.73 29.43
C ARG A 213 -3.18 27.58 29.82
N MET A 214 -4.06 27.29 28.86
CA MET A 214 -5.50 27.10 29.12
C MET A 214 -5.76 25.88 30.01
N LEU A 215 -5.03 24.79 29.78
CA LEU A 215 -5.10 23.60 30.61
C LEU A 215 -4.40 23.79 31.95
N GLY A 216 -3.52 24.78 32.13
CA GLY A 216 -2.77 25.00 33.36
C GLY A 216 -1.84 23.84 33.70
N VAL A 217 -1.12 23.32 32.71
CA VAL A 217 -0.22 22.15 32.83
C VAL A 217 1.19 22.45 32.34
N THR A 218 2.17 21.69 32.84
CA THR A 218 3.54 21.68 32.32
C THR A 218 3.64 20.79 31.08
N GLU A 219 4.69 20.97 30.27
CA GLU A 219 4.87 20.18 29.04
C GLU A 219 4.94 18.66 29.31
N PRO A 220 5.64 18.16 30.33
CA PRO A 220 5.62 16.73 30.64
C PRO A 220 4.21 16.19 30.88
N MET A 221 3.42 16.88 31.71
CA MET A 221 2.04 16.51 32.05
C MET A 221 1.10 16.64 30.84
N PHE A 222 1.33 17.61 29.96
CA PHE A 222 0.59 17.78 28.72
C PHE A 222 0.81 16.58 27.77
N ILE A 223 2.07 16.20 27.56
CA ILE A 223 2.41 15.04 26.72
C ILE A 223 1.88 13.74 27.37
N ASP A 224 1.93 13.60 28.70
CA ASP A 224 1.34 12.46 29.41
C ASP A 224 -0.18 12.35 29.15
N ALA A 225 -0.90 13.47 29.28
CA ALA A 225 -2.34 13.52 29.03
C ALA A 225 -2.68 13.20 27.57
N LEU A 226 -1.91 13.73 26.61
CA LEU A 226 -2.11 13.46 25.19
C LEU A 226 -1.79 12.00 24.81
N LEU A 227 -0.84 11.36 25.48
CA LEU A 227 -0.62 9.91 25.35
C LEU A 227 -1.79 9.12 25.94
N MET A 228 -2.36 9.55 27.08
CA MET A 228 -3.51 8.88 27.69
C MET A 228 -4.76 8.91 26.81
N THR A 229 -5.01 9.96 26.03
CA THR A 229 -6.12 9.99 25.07
C THR A 229 -5.98 8.96 23.93
N GLY A 230 -4.77 8.47 23.70
CA GLY A 230 -4.44 7.49 22.68
C GLY A 230 -3.85 8.12 21.42
N THR A 231 -2.93 7.40 20.78
CA THR A 231 -2.21 7.80 19.57
C THR A 231 -2.25 6.68 18.54
N THR A 232 -1.57 6.84 17.41
CA THR A 232 -1.35 5.82 16.38
C THR A 232 -0.50 4.66 16.88
N PHE A 233 0.24 4.81 17.99
CA PHE A 233 1.12 3.79 18.56
C PHE A 233 0.85 3.45 20.05
N LEU A 234 -0.10 4.13 20.70
CA LEU A 234 -0.55 3.82 22.06
C LEU A 234 -2.09 3.76 22.11
N PRO A 235 -2.72 2.64 22.53
CA PRO A 235 -4.17 2.61 22.76
C PRO A 235 -4.59 3.62 23.83
N THR A 236 -5.80 4.17 23.72
CA THR A 236 -6.40 5.03 24.76
C THR A 236 -6.35 4.37 26.13
N PHE A 237 -6.10 5.18 27.17
CA PHE A 237 -6.11 4.73 28.55
C PHE A 237 -7.50 4.12 28.90
N PRO A 238 -7.59 2.83 29.28
CA PRO A 238 -8.87 2.13 29.39
C PRO A 238 -9.95 2.82 30.24
N PRO A 239 -9.63 3.47 31.38
CA PRO A 239 -10.61 4.24 32.15
C PRO A 239 -11.28 5.39 31.39
N LEU A 240 -10.63 6.00 30.39
CA LEU A 240 -11.25 7.04 29.56
C LEU A 240 -12.30 6.48 28.58
N LEU A 241 -12.29 5.17 28.34
CA LEU A 241 -13.26 4.47 27.50
C LEU A 241 -14.50 4.01 28.28
N ASP A 242 -14.51 4.16 29.61
CA ASP A 242 -15.62 3.71 30.43
C ASP A 242 -16.85 4.62 30.25
N THR A 243 -17.85 4.10 29.55
CA THR A 243 -19.11 4.80 29.26
C THR A 243 -19.94 5.13 30.50
N SER A 244 -19.65 4.50 31.65
CA SER A 244 -20.29 4.85 32.93
C SER A 244 -19.70 6.13 33.53
N MET A 245 -18.42 6.42 33.24
CA MET A 245 -17.71 7.62 33.68
C MET A 245 -17.86 8.77 32.68
N TYR A 246 -17.84 8.45 31.39
CA TYR A 246 -17.90 9.42 30.30
C TYR A 246 -19.07 9.07 29.38
N THR A 247 -20.21 9.76 29.58
CA THR A 247 -21.43 9.57 28.78
C THR A 247 -21.27 10.02 27.32
N ASN A 248 -20.32 10.92 27.06
CA ASN A 248 -19.92 11.41 25.73
C ASN A 248 -18.43 11.11 25.48
N HIS A 249 -17.95 11.42 24.27
CA HIS A 249 -16.53 11.37 23.91
C HIS A 249 -15.63 12.04 24.96
N PHE A 250 -14.59 11.32 25.39
CA PHE A 250 -13.54 11.86 26.24
C PHE A 250 -12.66 12.86 25.47
N SER A 251 -11.95 13.70 26.22
CA SER A 251 -10.97 14.66 25.69
C SER A 251 -9.70 14.71 26.53
N ILE A 252 -8.70 15.45 26.06
CA ILE A 252 -7.47 15.72 26.82
C ILE A 252 -7.74 16.40 28.16
N MET A 253 -8.83 17.16 28.30
CA MET A 253 -9.22 17.74 29.60
C MET A 253 -9.50 16.66 30.64
N ASP A 254 -10.15 15.57 30.23
CA ASP A 254 -10.48 14.46 31.12
C ASP A 254 -9.22 13.72 31.57
N ALA A 255 -8.28 13.50 30.66
CA ALA A 255 -6.96 12.94 30.97
C ALA A 255 -6.17 13.85 31.94
N VAL A 256 -6.18 15.17 31.71
CA VAL A 256 -5.54 16.15 32.62
C VAL A 256 -6.18 16.12 34.01
N ASN A 257 -7.51 16.08 34.10
CA ASN A 257 -8.22 16.04 35.37
C ASN A 257 -7.90 14.75 36.14
N MET A 258 -7.83 13.62 35.45
CA MET A 258 -7.42 12.34 36.02
C MET A 258 -5.98 12.40 36.56
N LEU A 259 -5.04 12.98 35.82
CA LEU A 259 -3.67 13.16 36.31
C LEU A 259 -3.62 14.07 37.54
N ARG A 260 -4.43 15.13 37.62
CA ARG A 260 -4.48 16.00 38.80
C ARG A 260 -4.90 15.25 40.06
N THR A 261 -5.81 14.31 39.93
CA THR A 261 -6.28 13.48 41.05
C THR A 261 -5.34 12.31 41.39
N SER A 262 -4.33 12.06 40.57
CA SER A 262 -3.39 10.95 40.70
C SER A 262 -1.94 11.44 40.78
N ASP A 263 -1.67 12.40 41.67
CA ASP A 263 -0.32 12.94 41.94
C ASP A 263 0.44 13.42 40.69
N LYS A 264 -0.28 13.79 39.61
CA LYS A 264 0.29 14.17 38.31
C LYS A 264 1.18 13.10 37.69
N SER A 265 0.90 11.83 37.97
CA SER A 265 1.67 10.68 37.52
C SER A 265 0.77 9.64 36.85
N VAL A 266 1.12 9.24 35.63
CA VAL A 266 0.43 8.15 34.92
C VAL A 266 0.53 6.83 35.69
N ALA A 267 1.66 6.58 36.36
CA ALA A 267 1.81 5.36 37.15
C ALA A 267 0.85 5.31 38.35
N SER A 268 0.65 6.46 39.02
CA SER A 268 -0.33 6.58 40.10
C SER A 268 -1.75 6.44 39.58
N ALA A 269 -2.07 7.02 38.41
CA ALA A 269 -3.37 6.85 37.77
C ALA A 269 -3.65 5.37 37.44
N CYS A 270 -2.67 4.66 36.89
CA CYS A 270 -2.77 3.22 36.65
C CYS A 270 -3.01 2.42 37.94
N ALA A 271 -2.38 2.81 39.05
CA ALA A 271 -2.59 2.15 40.35
C ALA A 271 -4.01 2.39 40.88
N SER A 272 -4.56 3.59 40.68
CA SER A 272 -5.94 3.94 41.08
C SER A 272 -7.01 3.17 40.30
N PHE A 273 -6.75 2.82 39.04
CA PHE A 273 -7.67 2.10 38.13
C PHE A 273 -7.16 0.69 37.77
N ASN A 274 -6.45 0.04 38.69
CA ASN A 274 -5.80 -1.24 38.40
C ASN A 274 -6.80 -2.34 38.05
N ASP A 275 -7.98 -2.35 38.65
CA ASP A 275 -9.07 -3.27 38.33
C ASP A 275 -9.52 -3.18 36.86
N ILE A 276 -9.74 -1.96 36.35
CA ILE A 276 -10.08 -1.71 34.94
C ILE A 276 -8.93 -2.15 34.02
N LEU A 277 -7.69 -1.84 34.40
CA LEU A 277 -6.50 -2.23 33.62
C LEU A 277 -6.34 -3.74 33.55
N GLN A 278 -6.45 -4.47 34.66
CA GLN A 278 -6.37 -5.93 34.65
C GLN A 278 -7.44 -6.57 33.76
N ALA A 279 -8.64 -5.96 33.70
CA ALA A 279 -9.73 -6.45 32.86
C ALA A 279 -9.54 -6.15 31.36
N GLN A 280 -9.02 -4.97 31.01
CA GLN A 280 -9.00 -4.49 29.62
C GLN A 280 -7.62 -4.53 28.95
N ASP A 281 -6.56 -4.10 29.63
CA ASP A 281 -5.19 -4.08 29.09
C ASP A 281 -4.15 -4.01 30.24
N ALA A 282 -3.84 -5.18 30.83
CA ALA A 282 -2.97 -5.28 32.01
C ALA A 282 -1.55 -4.72 31.80
N ASN A 283 -1.10 -4.66 30.54
CA ASN A 283 0.24 -4.18 30.17
C ASN A 283 0.24 -2.73 29.65
N TRP A 284 -0.87 -1.99 29.79
CA TRP A 284 -0.99 -0.65 29.24
C TRP A 284 0.10 0.32 29.77
N LEU A 285 0.44 0.24 31.06
CA LEU A 285 1.48 1.09 31.66
C LEU A 285 2.86 0.87 31.02
N ASP A 286 3.20 -0.37 30.64
CA ASP A 286 4.45 -0.68 29.93
C ASP A 286 4.45 -0.08 28.52
N LYS A 287 3.32 -0.23 27.79
CA LYS A 287 3.14 0.39 26.47
C LYS A 287 3.27 1.90 26.54
N TYR A 288 2.66 2.53 27.55
CA TYR A 288 2.78 3.96 27.80
C TYR A 288 4.24 4.39 28.00
N ARG A 289 5.00 3.66 28.83
CA ARG A 289 6.44 3.96 29.05
C ARG A 289 7.23 3.87 27.75
N LYS A 290 7.01 2.82 26.96
CA LYS A 290 7.66 2.63 25.65
C LYS A 290 7.30 3.75 24.68
N ALA A 291 6.02 4.09 24.56
CA ALA A 291 5.54 5.20 23.75
C ALA A 291 6.16 6.53 24.18
N ARG A 292 6.24 6.79 25.49
CA ARG A 292 6.86 8.00 26.04
C ARG A 292 8.34 8.10 25.72
N MET A 293 9.07 6.99 25.84
CA MET A 293 10.50 6.93 25.49
C MET A 293 10.73 7.04 23.98
N ALA A 294 9.88 6.43 23.14
CA ALA A 294 9.96 6.55 21.69
C ALA A 294 9.71 7.98 21.19
N VAL A 295 8.76 8.70 21.80
CA VAL A 295 8.53 10.12 21.53
C VAL A 295 9.72 10.97 21.95
N HIS A 296 10.32 10.69 23.10
CA HIS A 296 11.46 11.47 23.62
C HIS A 296 12.74 11.23 22.81
N HIS A 297 13.05 9.97 22.51
CA HIS A 297 14.22 9.53 21.77
C HIS A 297 13.91 9.24 20.31
N PHE A 298 13.11 10.12 19.69
CA PHE A 298 12.70 9.96 18.30
C PHE A 298 13.89 9.97 17.35
N ILE A 299 13.73 9.30 16.21
CA ILE A 299 14.79 9.12 15.22
C ILE A 299 14.45 9.95 13.99
N TYR A 300 15.42 10.73 13.52
CA TYR A 300 15.25 11.67 12.40
C TYR A 300 16.45 11.63 11.46
N ILE A 301 16.29 12.19 10.27
CA ILE A 301 17.37 12.48 9.32
C ILE A 301 17.78 13.93 9.53
N ALA A 302 19.03 14.15 9.94
CA ALA A 302 19.60 15.48 10.09
C ALA A 302 19.81 16.15 8.72
N GLU A 303 19.97 17.47 8.68
CA GLU A 303 20.30 18.19 7.43
C GLU A 303 21.61 17.71 6.78
N SER A 304 22.52 17.12 7.57
CA SER A 304 23.74 16.43 7.07
C SER A 304 23.44 15.13 6.31
N GLY A 305 22.22 14.61 6.38
CA GLY A 305 21.81 13.30 5.86
C GLY A 305 22.01 12.14 6.83
N GLU A 306 22.55 12.40 8.03
CA GLU A 306 22.78 11.37 9.05
C GLU A 306 21.49 10.98 9.77
N VAL A 307 21.34 9.68 10.06
CA VAL A 307 20.24 9.17 10.89
C VAL A 307 20.64 9.29 12.36
N ILE A 308 19.93 10.11 13.12
CA ILE A 308 20.27 10.46 14.51
C ILE A 308 19.09 10.14 15.44
N VAL A 309 19.42 9.69 16.65
CA VAL A 309 18.46 9.52 17.75
C VAL A 309 18.51 10.77 18.63
N ASN A 310 17.34 11.37 18.89
CA ASN A 310 17.25 12.50 19.80
C ASN A 310 17.67 12.11 21.23
N ASP A 311 18.43 13.00 21.90
CA ASP A 311 18.96 12.79 23.25
C ASP A 311 19.65 11.42 23.43
N PHE A 312 20.51 11.06 22.46
CA PHE A 312 21.20 9.76 22.42
C PHE A 312 21.99 9.45 23.71
N GLU A 313 22.60 10.46 24.33
CA GLU A 313 23.43 10.29 25.54
C GLU A 313 22.64 9.76 26.74
N ARG A 314 21.31 9.98 26.77
CA ARG A 314 20.43 9.55 27.85
C ARG A 314 19.65 8.28 27.53
N LEU A 315 19.97 7.61 26.42
CA LEU A 315 19.34 6.34 26.07
C LEU A 315 19.58 5.28 27.15
N THR A 316 18.51 4.57 27.46
CA THR A 316 18.55 3.41 28.34
C THR A 316 19.16 2.19 27.63
N LYS A 317 19.65 1.21 28.40
CA LYS A 317 20.29 0.00 27.85
C LYS A 317 19.31 -0.92 27.09
N ASP A 318 18.02 -0.81 27.40
CA ASP A 318 16.89 -1.53 26.81
C ASP A 318 16.22 -0.75 25.67
N ASN A 319 16.91 0.24 25.07
CA ASN A 319 16.34 1.09 24.01
C ASN A 319 15.70 0.35 22.83
N HIS A 320 16.21 -0.83 22.50
CA HIS A 320 15.66 -1.70 21.47
C HIS A 320 14.22 -2.15 21.73
N GLU A 321 13.72 -2.07 22.97
CA GLU A 321 12.33 -2.37 23.29
C GLU A 321 11.34 -1.29 22.82
N TYR A 322 11.77 -0.03 22.73
CA TYR A 322 10.91 1.09 22.31
C TYR A 322 11.32 1.76 20.99
N LEU A 323 12.59 1.68 20.60
CA LEU A 323 13.07 2.14 19.28
C LEU A 323 13.15 1.01 18.24
N GLY A 324 13.05 -0.25 18.67
CA GLY A 324 13.31 -1.40 17.81
C GLY A 324 14.80 -1.59 17.50
N LEU A 325 15.11 -2.62 16.71
CA LEU A 325 16.48 -2.89 16.27
C LEU A 325 16.96 -1.84 15.27
N GLN A 326 18.13 -1.28 15.54
CA GLN A 326 18.74 -0.30 14.65
C GLN A 326 19.29 -0.97 13.39
N LEU A 327 18.72 -0.59 12.24
CA LEU A 327 19.17 -1.05 10.92
C LEU A 327 20.32 -0.16 10.40
N PRO A 328 21.13 -0.66 9.45
CA PRO A 328 22.14 0.17 8.79
C PRO A 328 21.54 1.41 8.13
N ALA A 329 22.20 2.56 8.27
CA ALA A 329 21.78 3.83 7.65
C ALA A 329 21.59 3.74 6.14
N GLU A 330 22.33 2.85 5.46
CA GLU A 330 22.18 2.55 4.03
C GLU A 330 20.74 2.10 3.67
N LEU A 331 20.07 1.31 4.52
CA LEU A 331 18.67 0.91 4.29
C LEU A 331 17.70 2.06 4.47
N PHE A 332 17.96 2.95 5.43
CA PHE A 332 17.16 4.16 5.64
C PHE A 332 17.33 5.15 4.49
N HIS A 333 18.51 5.22 3.87
CA HIS A 333 18.71 5.99 2.65
C HIS A 333 17.82 5.45 1.51
N TYR A 334 17.79 4.13 1.28
CA TYR A 334 16.94 3.53 0.24
C TYR A 334 15.43 3.69 0.52
N LEU A 335 15.03 3.69 1.79
CA LEU A 335 13.66 4.03 2.19
C LEU A 335 13.36 5.51 1.88
N ASN A 336 14.24 6.43 2.30
CA ASN A 336 14.10 7.87 2.10
C ASN A 336 13.96 8.24 0.62
N THR A 337 14.75 7.62 -0.26
CA THR A 337 14.72 7.89 -1.69
C THR A 337 13.58 7.18 -2.43
N GLY A 338 12.73 6.42 -1.73
CA GLY A 338 11.62 5.65 -2.32
C GLY A 338 12.04 4.43 -3.16
N LEU A 339 13.28 3.96 -2.99
CA LEU A 339 13.77 2.76 -3.68
C LEU A 339 13.09 1.49 -3.15
N ILE A 340 12.87 1.43 -1.84
CA ILE A 340 12.22 0.31 -1.14
C ILE A 340 11.15 0.81 -0.16
N GLY A 341 10.18 -0.04 0.16
CA GLY A 341 9.18 0.19 1.18
C GLY A 341 9.63 -0.26 2.58
N ALA A 342 8.84 0.11 3.59
CA ALA A 342 9.16 -0.15 4.99
C ALA A 342 8.83 -1.57 5.49
N ARG A 343 8.03 -2.38 4.78
CA ARG A 343 7.49 -3.66 5.31
C ARG A 343 8.57 -4.68 5.69
N ASN A 344 9.56 -4.89 4.82
CA ASN A 344 10.70 -5.77 5.12
C ASN A 344 11.51 -5.24 6.31
N LEU A 345 11.74 -3.92 6.35
CA LEU A 345 12.47 -3.28 7.44
C LEU A 345 11.72 -3.45 8.77
N ASN A 346 10.40 -3.20 8.79
CA ASN A 346 9.53 -3.34 9.97
C ASN A 346 9.60 -4.74 10.56
N SER A 347 9.61 -5.74 9.68
CA SER A 347 9.70 -7.15 10.05
C SER A 347 10.99 -7.46 10.82
N ILE A 348 12.11 -6.86 10.38
CA ILE A 348 13.43 -7.03 11.02
C ILE A 348 13.49 -6.20 12.30
N THR A 349 13.12 -4.92 12.26
CA THR A 349 13.21 -3.98 13.38
C THR A 349 12.44 -4.45 14.61
N HIS A 350 11.24 -5.02 14.43
CA HIS A 350 10.38 -5.44 15.54
C HIS A 350 10.41 -6.95 15.81
N GLY A 351 11.10 -7.76 15.01
CA GLY A 351 11.11 -9.22 15.17
C GLY A 351 9.72 -9.86 14.97
N GLN A 352 8.85 -9.22 14.20
CA GLN A 352 7.51 -9.75 13.93
C GLN A 352 6.94 -9.26 12.60
N ILE A 353 6.10 -10.10 12.00
CA ILE A 353 5.27 -9.77 10.84
C ILE A 353 3.83 -9.85 11.31
N VAL A 354 3.09 -8.74 11.26
CA VAL A 354 1.69 -8.71 11.67
C VAL A 354 0.79 -8.59 10.45
N VAL A 355 0.06 -9.66 10.12
CA VAL A 355 -0.96 -9.63 9.07
C VAL A 355 -2.17 -8.87 9.60
N GLN A 356 -2.49 -7.76 8.94
CA GLN A 356 -3.57 -6.84 9.33
C GLN A 356 -4.93 -7.30 8.77
N PRO A 357 -6.07 -6.88 9.37
CA PRO A 357 -7.40 -7.19 8.86
C PRO A 357 -7.62 -6.73 7.41
N THR A 358 -8.35 -7.53 6.64
CA THR A 358 -8.74 -7.24 5.24
C THR A 358 -9.96 -6.33 5.19
N LEU A 359 -10.15 -5.61 4.07
CA LEU A 359 -11.28 -4.68 3.88
C LEU A 359 -12.64 -5.38 3.88
N ASP A 360 -12.72 -6.61 3.38
CA ASP A 360 -13.95 -7.42 3.36
C ASP A 360 -14.27 -8.08 4.72
N GLY A 361 -13.29 -8.16 5.63
CA GLY A 361 -13.41 -8.79 6.94
C GLY A 361 -13.60 -10.32 6.95
N VAL A 362 -13.49 -11.00 5.81
CA VAL A 362 -13.72 -12.43 5.65
C VAL A 362 -12.49 -13.24 6.04
N VAL A 363 -12.70 -14.24 6.90
CA VAL A 363 -11.67 -15.18 7.34
C VAL A 363 -11.94 -16.58 6.78
N SER A 364 -11.82 -16.74 5.46
CA SER A 364 -11.99 -18.04 4.81
C SER A 364 -10.79 -18.96 5.07
N ASP A 365 -10.99 -20.29 5.00
CA ASP A 365 -9.89 -21.25 5.20
C ASP A 365 -8.83 -21.15 4.09
N GLU A 366 -9.24 -20.77 2.87
CA GLU A 366 -8.33 -20.46 1.77
C GLU A 366 -7.43 -19.27 2.11
N TYR A 367 -8.00 -18.18 2.64
CA TYR A 367 -7.24 -17.01 3.08
C TYR A 367 -6.31 -17.35 4.24
N LYS A 368 -6.79 -18.06 5.27
CA LYS A 368 -5.94 -18.52 6.40
C LYS A 368 -4.74 -19.31 5.88
N LYS A 369 -4.97 -20.31 5.02
CA LYS A 369 -3.90 -21.14 4.44
C LYS A 369 -2.95 -20.34 3.54
N LEU A 370 -3.46 -19.35 2.81
CA LEU A 370 -2.65 -18.46 1.98
C LEU A 370 -1.63 -17.71 2.84
N VAL A 371 -2.09 -16.97 3.85
CA VAL A 371 -1.21 -16.08 4.65
C VAL A 371 -0.35 -16.80 5.67
N THR A 372 -0.79 -17.95 6.18
CA THR A 372 -0.05 -18.71 7.22
C THR A 372 0.91 -19.76 6.68
N ALA A 373 0.76 -20.17 5.42
CA ALA A 373 1.59 -21.24 4.84
C ALA A 373 2.08 -20.92 3.43
N LYS A 374 1.20 -20.56 2.48
CA LYS A 374 1.60 -20.44 1.07
C LYS A 374 2.51 -19.24 0.79
N LEU A 375 2.33 -18.14 1.50
CA LEU A 375 3.14 -16.91 1.34
C LEU A 375 4.40 -16.87 2.21
N VAL A 376 4.52 -17.75 3.20
CA VAL A 376 5.66 -17.78 4.13
C VAL A 376 7.00 -17.96 3.41
N PRO A 377 7.15 -18.89 2.44
CA PRO A 377 8.43 -19.09 1.75
C PRO A 377 8.94 -17.84 1.01
N ILE A 378 8.03 -17.01 0.49
CA ILE A 378 8.40 -15.79 -0.23
C ILE A 378 8.89 -14.71 0.76
N LYS A 379 8.24 -14.60 1.93
CA LYS A 379 8.72 -13.74 3.03
C LYS A 379 10.09 -14.19 3.54
N GLU A 380 10.31 -15.49 3.66
CA GLU A 380 11.62 -16.07 3.99
C GLU A 380 12.68 -15.75 2.94
N GLN A 381 12.34 -15.82 1.64
CA GLN A 381 13.24 -15.42 0.55
C GLN A 381 13.64 -13.94 0.66
N ALA A 382 12.66 -13.04 0.82
CA ALA A 382 12.89 -11.61 0.93
C ALA A 382 13.80 -11.27 2.11
N LEU A 383 13.52 -11.82 3.29
CA LEU A 383 14.35 -11.63 4.48
C LEU A 383 15.73 -12.30 4.35
N GLY A 384 15.81 -13.44 3.67
CA GLY A 384 17.06 -14.14 3.36
C GLY A 384 17.99 -13.36 2.43
N LEU A 385 17.49 -12.36 1.69
CA LEU A 385 18.30 -11.46 0.87
C LEU A 385 18.89 -10.29 1.67
N ILE A 386 18.12 -9.75 2.63
CA ILE A 386 18.49 -8.54 3.40
C ILE A 386 19.28 -8.89 4.66
N ILE A 387 18.79 -9.84 5.47
CA ILE A 387 19.35 -10.14 6.80
C ILE A 387 20.84 -10.52 6.77
N PRO A 388 21.38 -11.26 5.78
CA PRO A 388 22.81 -11.56 5.73
C PRO A 388 23.73 -10.33 5.64
N ARG A 389 23.17 -9.15 5.29
CA ARG A 389 23.92 -7.88 5.17
C ARG A 389 23.65 -6.90 6.31
N VAL A 390 22.87 -7.28 7.32
CA VAL A 390 22.73 -6.51 8.56
C VAL A 390 23.67 -7.04 9.66
N HIS A 391 23.69 -6.40 10.82
CA HIS A 391 24.52 -6.82 11.94
C HIS A 391 24.18 -8.26 12.38
N ARG A 392 25.19 -9.09 12.67
CA ARG A 392 25.02 -10.51 13.01
C ARG A 392 24.04 -10.75 14.16
N GLY A 393 24.03 -9.86 15.16
CA GLY A 393 23.10 -9.95 16.29
C GLY A 393 21.63 -9.84 15.89
N ILE A 394 21.30 -9.05 14.86
CA ILE A 394 19.95 -8.97 14.29
C ILE A 394 19.63 -10.28 13.58
N GLY A 395 20.60 -10.81 12.82
CA GLY A 395 20.46 -12.07 12.11
C GLY A 395 20.03 -13.22 13.01
N HIS A 396 20.45 -13.24 14.29
CA HIS A 396 20.11 -14.27 15.28
C HIS A 396 18.75 -14.11 15.98
N LYS A 397 18.06 -12.96 15.83
CA LYS A 397 16.74 -12.77 16.43
C LYS A 397 15.66 -13.45 15.61
N ASP A 398 14.72 -14.08 16.32
CA ASP A 398 13.57 -14.72 15.71
C ASP A 398 12.58 -13.66 15.21
N ILE A 399 11.99 -13.92 14.04
CA ILE A 399 10.92 -13.10 13.47
C ILE A 399 9.63 -13.93 13.51
N SER A 400 8.62 -13.46 14.25
CA SER A 400 7.35 -14.17 14.42
C SER A 400 6.24 -13.62 13.52
N LEU A 401 5.60 -14.47 12.73
CA LEU A 401 4.39 -14.16 11.97
C LEU A 401 3.16 -14.31 12.87
N ARG A 402 2.39 -13.24 12.96
CA ARG A 402 1.11 -13.16 13.69
C ARG A 402 0.00 -12.77 12.74
N VAL A 403 -1.23 -13.21 13.05
CA VAL A 403 -2.41 -12.97 12.21
C VAL A 403 -3.53 -12.34 13.00
N TRP A 404 -4.32 -11.51 12.31
CA TRP A 404 -5.39 -10.74 12.94
C TRP A 404 -6.62 -11.58 13.32
N PHE A 405 -6.77 -12.81 12.83
CA PHE A 405 -7.95 -13.64 13.11
C PHE A 405 -7.73 -14.71 14.19
N ASP A 406 -6.48 -14.96 14.59
CA ASP A 406 -6.14 -15.88 15.67
C ASP A 406 -5.02 -15.28 16.54
N PRO A 407 -5.35 -14.80 17.76
CA PRO A 407 -4.36 -14.20 18.65
C PRO A 407 -3.35 -15.21 19.22
N LYS A 408 -3.63 -16.51 19.13
CA LYS A 408 -2.73 -17.58 19.60
C LYS A 408 -1.78 -18.06 18.52
N PHE A 409 -2.06 -17.76 17.25
CA PHE A 409 -1.20 -18.15 16.15
C PHE A 409 0.11 -17.37 16.18
N SER A 410 1.22 -18.10 16.16
CA SER A 410 2.56 -17.57 16.00
C SER A 410 3.40 -18.57 15.22
N HIS A 411 3.96 -18.13 14.10
CA HIS A 411 4.85 -18.95 13.28
C HIS A 411 6.22 -18.28 13.17
N THR A 412 7.29 -18.99 13.52
CA THR A 412 8.64 -18.45 13.43
C THR A 412 9.17 -18.56 12.00
N ILE A 413 9.48 -17.42 11.39
CA ILE A 413 10.02 -17.31 10.03
C ILE A 413 11.44 -17.84 9.99
N ASN A 414 11.71 -18.79 9.09
CA ASN A 414 13.03 -19.39 8.93
C ASN A 414 13.73 -18.92 7.65
N HIS A 415 14.17 -17.66 7.66
CA HIS A 415 14.89 -17.02 6.55
C HIS A 415 16.26 -17.65 6.21
N ARG A 416 16.72 -18.65 6.97
CA ARG A 416 18.02 -19.34 6.76
C ARG A 416 17.86 -20.79 6.29
N ALA A 417 16.66 -21.35 6.32
CA ALA A 417 16.43 -22.74 5.97
C ALA A 417 16.57 -23.03 4.48
N GLN A 418 16.36 -22.02 3.63
CA GLN A 418 16.34 -22.21 2.18
C GLN A 418 17.72 -22.61 1.65
N GLN A 419 17.74 -23.71 0.89
CA GLN A 419 18.93 -24.26 0.25
C GLN A 419 18.66 -24.49 -1.25
N PRO A 420 19.44 -23.87 -2.15
CA PRO A 420 20.48 -22.87 -1.85
C PRO A 420 19.89 -21.57 -1.26
N PRO A 421 20.69 -20.78 -0.52
CA PRO A 421 20.26 -19.47 -0.03
C PRO A 421 19.83 -18.55 -1.19
N PRO A 422 18.80 -17.70 -1.01
CA PRO A 422 18.34 -16.76 -2.05
C PRO A 422 19.47 -15.89 -2.62
N SER A 423 20.39 -15.44 -1.77
CA SER A 423 21.55 -14.64 -2.16
C SER A 423 22.49 -15.36 -3.14
N GLN A 424 22.57 -16.70 -3.07
CA GLN A 424 23.34 -17.51 -4.00
C GLN A 424 22.65 -17.60 -5.35
N GLN A 425 21.32 -17.82 -5.38
CA GLN A 425 20.54 -17.90 -6.62
C GLN A 425 20.49 -16.57 -7.38
N VAL A 426 20.33 -15.45 -6.67
CA VAL A 426 20.40 -14.14 -7.34
C VAL A 426 21.84 -13.77 -7.73
N GLY A 427 22.81 -14.31 -7.00
CA GLY A 427 24.24 -14.14 -7.23
C GLY A 427 24.78 -14.87 -8.47
N THR A 428 23.94 -15.55 -9.25
CA THR A 428 24.32 -16.12 -10.55
C THR A 428 24.11 -15.16 -11.72
N TRP A 429 23.42 -14.02 -11.51
CA TRP A 429 23.08 -13.07 -12.57
C TRP A 429 24.12 -11.95 -12.69
N ASP A 430 24.92 -12.02 -13.76
CA ASP A 430 25.88 -10.99 -14.17
C ASP A 430 25.63 -10.60 -15.64
N VAL A 431 24.81 -9.57 -15.84
CA VAL A 431 24.50 -9.05 -17.18
C VAL A 431 25.37 -7.83 -17.41
N LYS A 432 26.03 -7.73 -18.57
CA LYS A 432 26.76 -6.51 -18.96
C LYS A 432 25.86 -5.59 -19.77
N GLU A 433 26.08 -4.29 -19.63
CA GLU A 433 25.35 -3.24 -20.36
C GLU A 433 25.38 -3.48 -21.89
N SER A 434 26.51 -3.93 -22.46
CA SER A 434 26.62 -4.26 -23.89
C SER A 434 25.71 -5.41 -24.30
N ASP A 435 25.54 -6.41 -23.43
CA ASP A 435 24.69 -7.57 -23.70
C ASP A 435 23.22 -7.20 -23.55
N LEU A 436 22.87 -6.37 -22.55
CA LEU A 436 21.53 -5.82 -22.42
C LEU A 436 21.13 -5.03 -23.68
N ARG A 437 22.05 -4.22 -24.21
CA ARG A 437 21.84 -3.42 -25.43
C ARG A 437 21.63 -4.23 -26.70
N SER A 438 22.02 -5.52 -26.70
CA SER A 438 21.75 -6.42 -27.83
C SER A 438 20.29 -6.86 -27.91
N VAL A 439 19.54 -6.73 -26.80
CA VAL A 439 18.13 -7.11 -26.69
C VAL A 439 17.22 -5.89 -26.52
N PHE A 440 17.69 -4.86 -25.82
CA PHE A 440 16.94 -3.64 -25.56
C PHE A 440 17.67 -2.40 -26.10
N PRO A 441 16.98 -1.49 -26.82
CA PRO A 441 17.57 -0.22 -27.24
C PRO A 441 18.07 0.62 -26.05
N ALA A 442 19.05 1.51 -26.28
CA ALA A 442 19.53 2.39 -25.23
C ALA A 442 18.42 3.31 -24.69
N GLY A 443 18.32 3.44 -23.37
CA GLY A 443 17.27 4.23 -22.70
C GLY A 443 15.89 3.58 -22.72
N PHE A 444 15.79 2.32 -23.17
CA PHE A 444 14.55 1.57 -23.17
C PHE A 444 14.46 0.71 -21.90
N ALA A 445 13.51 1.05 -21.03
CA ALA A 445 13.02 0.15 -20.00
C ALA A 445 11.75 -0.52 -20.53
N GLY A 446 11.86 -1.81 -20.81
CA GLY A 446 10.77 -2.61 -21.33
C GLY A 446 9.67 -2.85 -20.28
N PRO A 447 8.42 -3.03 -20.71
CA PRO A 447 7.42 -3.72 -19.89
C PRO A 447 7.85 -5.17 -19.64
N ILE A 448 7.50 -5.71 -18.47
CA ILE A 448 7.86 -7.06 -17.94
C ILE A 448 7.82 -8.19 -18.98
N TYR A 449 6.91 -8.11 -19.94
CA TYR A 449 6.79 -9.13 -20.99
C TYR A 449 8.08 -9.24 -21.81
N LEU A 450 8.80 -8.15 -22.05
CA LEU A 450 10.06 -8.15 -22.79
C LEU A 450 11.19 -8.81 -22.00
N GLU A 451 11.25 -8.61 -20.69
CA GLU A 451 12.20 -9.31 -19.82
C GLU A 451 11.98 -10.82 -19.85
N VAL A 452 10.73 -11.28 -19.88
CA VAL A 452 10.43 -12.71 -20.02
C VAL A 452 10.80 -13.24 -21.40
N LEU A 453 10.41 -12.52 -22.47
CA LEU A 453 10.70 -12.93 -23.84
C LEU A 453 12.19 -12.87 -24.18
N ALA A 454 12.98 -11.99 -23.55
CA ALA A 454 14.42 -11.94 -23.69
C ALA A 454 15.10 -13.27 -23.32
N LEU A 455 14.56 -13.98 -22.33
CA LEU A 455 15.08 -15.27 -21.88
C LEU A 455 14.69 -16.45 -22.81
N ALA A 456 13.89 -16.21 -23.85
CA ALA A 456 13.68 -17.18 -24.93
C ALA A 456 14.87 -17.21 -25.91
N ASN A 457 15.75 -16.20 -25.91
CA ASN A 457 16.95 -16.17 -26.74
C ASN A 457 18.12 -16.89 -26.05
N ALA A 458 18.49 -18.07 -26.56
CA ALA A 458 19.57 -18.89 -26.01
C ALA A 458 20.95 -18.20 -26.01
N GLU A 459 21.24 -17.37 -27.02
CA GLU A 459 22.51 -16.62 -27.09
C GLU A 459 22.60 -15.55 -26.00
N PHE A 460 21.47 -14.90 -25.71
CA PHE A 460 21.39 -13.93 -24.62
C PHE A 460 21.53 -14.62 -23.26
N VAL A 461 20.79 -15.71 -23.03
CA VAL A 461 20.81 -16.47 -21.77
C VAL A 461 22.24 -16.87 -21.37
N ALA A 462 23.04 -17.37 -22.32
CA ALA A 462 24.43 -17.75 -22.07
C ALA A 462 25.33 -16.60 -21.57
N LYS A 463 24.96 -15.34 -21.84
CA LYS A 463 25.68 -14.14 -21.41
C LYS A 463 25.26 -13.63 -20.04
N THR A 464 24.12 -14.08 -19.52
CA THR A 464 23.58 -13.62 -18.23
C THR A 464 24.18 -14.32 -17.01
N ILE A 465 24.86 -15.46 -17.23
CA ILE A 465 25.44 -16.29 -16.17
C ILE A 465 26.76 -15.70 -15.69
N ALA A 466 26.88 -15.50 -14.38
CA ALA A 466 28.08 -15.03 -13.72
C ALA A 466 29.24 -15.99 -13.94
N LYS A 467 30.30 -15.48 -14.57
CA LYS A 467 31.58 -16.19 -14.75
C LYS A 467 32.54 -15.97 -13.58
N GLU A 468 32.32 -14.90 -12.83
CA GLU A 468 33.14 -14.50 -11.68
C GLU A 468 32.31 -14.51 -10.39
N ASN A 469 32.99 -14.72 -9.26
CA ASN A 469 32.33 -14.74 -7.94
C ASN A 469 31.89 -13.34 -7.47
N LYS A 470 32.38 -12.26 -8.08
CA LYS A 470 32.06 -10.87 -7.70
C LYS A 470 31.33 -10.17 -8.83
N ILE A 471 30.01 -10.03 -8.68
CA ILE A 471 29.19 -9.27 -9.61
C ILE A 471 29.39 -7.77 -9.35
N ARG A 472 29.69 -7.01 -10.41
CA ARG A 472 29.80 -5.55 -10.42
C ARG A 472 29.38 -4.98 -11.77
N GLY A 473 28.96 -3.72 -11.77
CA GLY A 473 28.64 -2.97 -12.99
C GLY A 473 27.17 -3.02 -13.38
N ILE A 474 26.27 -3.36 -12.44
CA ILE A 474 24.82 -3.25 -12.65
C ILE A 474 24.40 -1.82 -12.27
N ASP A 475 24.83 -0.85 -13.07
CA ASP A 475 24.83 0.56 -12.66
C ASP A 475 23.70 1.38 -13.30
N SER A 476 23.39 1.12 -14.57
CA SER A 476 22.33 1.84 -15.28
C SER A 476 20.95 1.52 -14.70
N LEU A 477 20.04 2.48 -14.84
CA LEU A 477 18.67 2.35 -14.39
C LEU A 477 17.98 1.12 -15.01
N GLU A 478 18.13 0.95 -16.33
CA GLU A 478 17.57 -0.16 -17.10
C GLU A 478 18.15 -1.51 -16.64
N MET A 479 19.47 -1.59 -16.42
CA MET A 479 20.10 -2.81 -15.92
C MET A 479 19.60 -3.20 -14.53
N VAL A 480 19.50 -2.25 -13.60
CA VAL A 480 19.02 -2.53 -12.24
C VAL A 480 17.61 -3.11 -12.30
N THR A 481 16.73 -2.49 -13.10
CA THR A 481 15.34 -2.95 -13.28
C THR A 481 15.27 -4.35 -13.91
N SER A 482 15.90 -4.57 -15.06
CA SER A 482 15.80 -5.87 -15.77
C SER A 482 16.44 -7.01 -14.96
N VAL A 483 17.60 -6.77 -14.32
CA VAL A 483 18.23 -7.79 -13.47
C VAL A 483 17.39 -8.09 -12.24
N ALA A 484 16.72 -7.10 -11.64
CA ALA A 484 15.80 -7.33 -10.53
C ALA A 484 14.61 -8.20 -10.95
N ILE A 485 14.01 -7.95 -12.12
CA ILE A 485 12.91 -8.75 -12.67
C ILE A 485 13.37 -10.18 -12.95
N TRP A 486 14.52 -10.38 -13.59
CA TRP A 486 15.04 -11.73 -13.85
C TRP A 486 15.37 -12.52 -12.60
N ARG A 487 15.95 -11.86 -11.58
CA ARG A 487 16.19 -12.47 -10.27
C ARG A 487 14.88 -12.83 -9.57
N PHE A 488 13.84 -12.00 -9.68
CA PHE A 488 12.51 -12.33 -9.17
C PHE A 488 11.95 -13.57 -9.88
N LEU A 489 12.01 -13.61 -11.21
CA LEU A 489 11.56 -14.76 -12.00
C LEU A 489 12.33 -16.05 -11.66
N HIS A 490 13.64 -15.95 -11.36
CA HIS A 490 14.45 -17.06 -10.89
C HIS A 490 14.01 -17.56 -9.51
N LEU A 491 13.91 -16.67 -8.51
CA LEU A 491 13.49 -17.04 -7.14
C LEU A 491 12.06 -17.59 -7.08
N ARG A 492 11.18 -17.11 -7.96
CA ARG A 492 9.83 -17.63 -8.11
C ARG A 492 9.76 -18.88 -8.98
N GLY A 493 10.82 -19.30 -9.67
CA GLY A 493 10.85 -20.55 -10.44
C GLY A 493 10.20 -20.47 -11.84
N TYR A 494 10.02 -19.27 -12.38
CA TYR A 494 9.75 -19.07 -13.81
C TYR A 494 11.00 -19.28 -14.66
N VAL A 495 12.17 -19.11 -14.04
CA VAL A 495 13.49 -19.32 -14.63
C VAL A 495 14.23 -20.34 -13.77
N GLY A 496 14.96 -21.26 -14.39
CA GLY A 496 15.79 -22.24 -13.68
C GLY A 496 17.23 -21.75 -13.47
N ASP A 497 18.05 -22.55 -12.79
CA ASP A 497 19.45 -22.22 -12.49
C ASP A 497 20.32 -22.00 -13.75
N SER A 498 19.91 -22.55 -14.90
CA SER A 498 20.52 -22.33 -16.21
C SER A 498 20.10 -21.01 -16.88
N HIS A 499 19.33 -20.17 -16.18
CA HIS A 499 18.76 -18.90 -16.67
C HIS A 499 17.78 -19.06 -17.85
N THR A 500 17.31 -20.28 -18.11
CA THR A 500 16.31 -20.60 -19.14
C THR A 500 14.91 -20.65 -18.54
N LEU A 501 13.89 -20.31 -19.34
CA LEU A 501 12.48 -20.40 -18.94
C LEU A 501 12.10 -21.84 -18.55
N THR A 502 11.48 -21.99 -17.38
CA THR A 502 10.86 -23.25 -16.95
C THR A 502 9.54 -23.49 -17.68
N LYS A 503 8.82 -24.58 -17.40
CA LYS A 503 7.46 -24.79 -17.94
C LYS A 503 6.53 -23.63 -17.58
N TRP A 504 6.61 -23.14 -16.33
CA TRP A 504 5.86 -21.94 -15.89
C TRP A 504 6.33 -20.68 -16.61
N GLY A 505 7.64 -20.51 -16.83
CA GLY A 505 8.18 -19.40 -17.62
C GLY A 505 7.71 -19.39 -19.08
N ASN A 506 7.67 -20.56 -19.72
CA ASN A 506 7.18 -20.70 -21.10
C ASN A 506 5.67 -20.46 -21.22
N ALA A 507 4.89 -20.90 -20.23
CA ALA A 507 3.47 -20.60 -20.15
C ALA A 507 3.20 -19.09 -20.02
N LEU A 508 3.98 -18.40 -19.20
CA LEU A 508 3.91 -16.94 -19.05
C LEU A 508 4.36 -16.23 -20.33
N ALA A 509 5.44 -16.68 -20.98
CA ALA A 509 5.88 -16.15 -22.27
C ALA A 509 4.80 -16.30 -23.36
N THR A 510 4.12 -17.45 -23.41
CA THR A 510 3.02 -17.72 -24.34
C THR A 510 1.86 -16.76 -24.10
N THR A 511 1.50 -16.53 -22.83
CA THR A 511 0.48 -15.54 -22.45
C THR A 511 0.86 -14.15 -22.94
N PHE A 512 2.11 -13.74 -22.75
CA PHE A 512 2.58 -12.43 -23.18
C PHE A 512 2.59 -12.24 -24.69
N LEU A 513 2.94 -13.27 -25.46
CA LEU A 513 2.82 -13.23 -26.92
C LEU A 513 1.36 -13.05 -27.35
N ALA A 514 0.44 -13.85 -26.79
CA ALA A 514 -0.98 -13.73 -27.09
C ALA A 514 -1.56 -12.35 -26.73
N LEU A 515 -1.15 -11.76 -25.59
CA LEU A 515 -1.54 -10.40 -25.21
C LEU A 515 -1.02 -9.35 -26.18
N LYS A 516 0.23 -9.50 -26.63
CA LYS A 516 0.84 -8.59 -27.59
C LYS A 516 0.11 -8.64 -28.92
N ASP A 517 -0.15 -9.85 -29.42
CA ASP A 517 -0.88 -10.08 -30.68
C ASP A 517 -2.29 -9.48 -30.63
N ALA A 518 -3.00 -9.63 -29.50
CA ALA A 518 -4.31 -9.03 -29.30
C ALA A 518 -4.28 -7.49 -29.22
N ALA A 519 -3.13 -6.91 -28.84
CA ALA A 519 -2.95 -5.47 -28.66
C ALA A 519 -2.32 -4.76 -29.88
N GLU A 520 -1.97 -5.46 -30.96
CA GLU A 520 -1.17 -4.91 -32.09
C GLU A 520 -1.74 -3.64 -32.76
N ASN A 521 -3.02 -3.32 -32.55
CA ASN A 521 -3.67 -2.13 -33.09
C ASN A 521 -4.39 -1.27 -32.03
N ARG A 522 -4.08 -1.46 -30.74
CA ARG A 522 -4.71 -0.74 -29.64
C ARG A 522 -3.69 0.10 -28.86
N PRO A 523 -4.14 1.19 -28.20
CA PRO A 523 -3.29 1.88 -27.24
C PRO A 523 -2.76 0.92 -26.19
N GLU A 524 -1.49 1.08 -25.79
CA GLU A 524 -0.90 0.29 -24.72
C GLU A 524 -1.72 0.47 -23.44
N VAL A 525 -2.18 -0.64 -22.86
CA VAL A 525 -2.92 -0.65 -21.60
C VAL A 525 -1.90 -0.73 -20.46
N PRO A 526 -1.78 0.31 -19.62
CA PRO A 526 -0.84 0.29 -18.51
C PRO A 526 -1.10 -0.89 -17.56
N GLY A 527 -0.04 -1.55 -17.10
CA GLY A 527 -0.14 -2.61 -16.08
C GLY A 527 -0.63 -3.98 -16.57
N LEU A 528 -0.97 -4.16 -17.85
CA LEU A 528 -1.45 -5.45 -18.37
C LEU A 528 -0.44 -6.59 -18.18
N GLY A 529 0.86 -6.31 -18.39
CA GLY A 529 1.93 -7.28 -18.19
C GLY A 529 2.09 -7.70 -16.72
N GLU A 530 1.94 -6.75 -15.80
CA GLU A 530 1.95 -7.01 -14.36
C GLU A 530 0.72 -7.81 -13.92
N ALA A 531 -0.47 -7.48 -14.44
CA ALA A 531 -1.69 -8.21 -14.16
C ALA A 531 -1.58 -9.68 -14.56
N ALA A 532 -0.95 -9.98 -15.70
CA ALA A 532 -0.69 -11.35 -16.14
C ALA A 532 0.29 -12.08 -15.20
N LEU A 533 1.40 -11.43 -14.81
CA LEU A 533 2.34 -12.03 -13.87
C LEU A 533 1.69 -12.31 -12.50
N LEU A 534 0.87 -11.38 -11.99
CA LEU A 534 0.10 -11.60 -10.75
C LEU A 534 -0.92 -12.73 -10.92
N ALA A 535 -1.62 -12.81 -12.05
CA ALA A 535 -2.56 -13.90 -12.31
C ALA A 535 -1.85 -15.27 -12.22
N PHE A 536 -0.65 -15.39 -12.77
CA PHE A 536 0.17 -16.60 -12.64
C PHE A 536 0.55 -16.90 -11.19
N GLU A 537 0.98 -15.91 -10.40
CA GLU A 537 1.26 -16.09 -8.98
C GLU A 537 0.01 -16.55 -8.20
N LEU A 538 -1.17 -15.97 -8.51
CA LEU A 538 -2.44 -16.38 -7.91
C LEU A 538 -2.83 -17.81 -8.28
N VAL A 539 -2.62 -18.24 -9.53
CA VAL A 539 -2.85 -19.63 -9.97
C VAL A 539 -1.92 -20.58 -9.23
N ARG A 540 -0.62 -20.26 -9.13
CA ARG A 540 0.36 -21.09 -8.42
C ARG A 540 0.06 -21.22 -6.93
N HIS A 541 -0.51 -20.18 -6.34
CA HIS A 541 -1.02 -20.22 -4.98
C HIS A 541 -2.43 -20.82 -4.87
N GLY A 542 -3.05 -21.27 -5.96
CA GLY A 542 -4.39 -21.86 -5.98
C GLY A 542 -5.47 -20.92 -5.44
N VAL A 543 -5.31 -19.61 -5.68
CA VAL A 543 -6.27 -18.55 -5.37
C VAL A 543 -7.15 -18.25 -6.58
N LEU A 544 -6.58 -18.34 -7.79
CA LEU A 544 -7.27 -18.15 -9.06
C LEU A 544 -7.32 -19.49 -9.82
N GLY A 545 -8.52 -20.01 -10.10
CA GLY A 545 -8.68 -21.33 -10.72
C GLY A 545 -10.09 -21.90 -10.55
N ALA A 546 -10.20 -23.23 -10.47
CA ALA A 546 -11.50 -23.91 -10.33
C ALA A 546 -12.17 -23.70 -8.97
N ARG A 547 -11.37 -23.46 -7.92
CA ARG A 547 -11.85 -23.30 -6.55
C ARG A 547 -12.24 -21.86 -6.29
N HIS A 548 -13.44 -21.65 -5.76
CA HIS A 548 -13.93 -20.35 -5.33
C HIS A 548 -14.65 -20.46 -3.98
N GLN A 549 -14.76 -19.33 -3.28
CA GLN A 549 -15.47 -19.26 -2.00
C GLN A 549 -16.99 -19.33 -2.25
N GLY A 550 -17.63 -20.43 -1.84
CA GLY A 550 -19.06 -20.68 -2.08
C GLY A 550 -20.04 -19.96 -1.14
N ASN A 551 -19.59 -19.48 0.03
CA ASN A 551 -20.48 -18.99 1.10
C ASN A 551 -20.49 -17.46 1.25
N ILE A 552 -20.16 -16.70 0.20
CA ILE A 552 -20.08 -15.24 0.27
C ILE A 552 -21.15 -14.60 -0.61
N ALA A 553 -21.76 -13.53 -0.12
CA ALA A 553 -22.74 -12.75 -0.87
C ALA A 553 -22.14 -12.18 -2.16
N GLY A 554 -22.94 -12.18 -3.22
CA GLY A 554 -22.56 -11.63 -4.52
C GLY A 554 -22.14 -12.67 -5.56
N LEU A 555 -22.35 -13.98 -5.31
CA LEU A 555 -22.16 -15.05 -6.32
C LEU A 555 -23.09 -14.89 -7.55
N PRO A 556 -22.71 -15.39 -8.75
CA PRO A 556 -23.55 -15.24 -9.94
C PRO A 556 -24.85 -16.04 -9.78
N ARG A 557 -25.95 -15.50 -10.29
CA ARG A 557 -27.30 -16.01 -9.98
C ARG A 557 -27.87 -16.84 -11.12
N ARG A 558 -27.51 -16.55 -12.37
CA ARG A 558 -28.09 -17.18 -13.57
C ARG A 558 -27.13 -18.20 -14.20
N GLY A 559 -27.68 -19.05 -15.06
CA GLY A 559 -26.94 -20.09 -15.77
C GLY A 559 -26.79 -21.41 -15.00
N THR A 560 -26.11 -22.36 -15.64
CA THR A 560 -25.74 -23.64 -15.02
C THR A 560 -24.68 -23.44 -13.93
N GLU A 561 -24.45 -24.43 -13.06
CA GLU A 561 -23.34 -24.35 -12.07
C GLU A 561 -21.97 -24.20 -12.75
N GLU A 562 -21.81 -24.73 -13.97
CA GLU A 562 -20.62 -24.55 -14.77
C GLU A 562 -20.47 -23.12 -15.31
N ASP A 563 -21.56 -22.51 -15.77
CA ASP A 563 -21.61 -21.10 -16.18
C ASP A 563 -21.25 -20.19 -15.00
N LYS A 564 -21.83 -20.44 -13.82
CA LYS A 564 -21.56 -19.66 -12.61
C LYS A 564 -20.10 -19.73 -12.21
N THR A 565 -19.51 -20.94 -12.21
CA THR A 565 -18.09 -21.12 -11.87
C THR A 565 -17.18 -20.42 -12.87
N SER A 566 -17.51 -20.49 -14.16
CA SER A 566 -16.78 -19.80 -15.23
C SER A 566 -16.84 -18.28 -15.07
N LEU A 567 -18.03 -17.74 -14.77
CA LEU A 567 -18.22 -16.30 -14.57
C LEU A 567 -17.53 -15.78 -13.30
N VAL A 568 -17.41 -16.58 -12.24
CA VAL A 568 -16.58 -16.24 -11.07
C VAL A 568 -15.12 -16.07 -11.49
N LEU A 569 -14.56 -17.03 -12.22
CA LEU A 569 -13.16 -16.94 -12.68
C LEU A 569 -12.93 -15.73 -13.61
N ILE A 570 -13.86 -15.47 -14.54
CA ILE A 570 -13.81 -14.33 -15.45
C ILE A 570 -13.83 -13.00 -14.67
N SER A 571 -14.74 -12.84 -13.71
CA SER A 571 -14.86 -11.62 -12.91
C SER A 571 -13.70 -11.40 -11.94
N GLN A 572 -13.09 -12.48 -11.44
CA GLN A 572 -11.84 -12.42 -10.69
C GLN A 572 -10.67 -11.96 -11.57
N CYS A 573 -10.55 -12.47 -12.80
CA CYS A 573 -9.53 -12.00 -13.75
C CYS A 573 -9.71 -10.51 -14.09
N ALA A 574 -10.95 -10.08 -14.32
CA ALA A 574 -11.31 -8.68 -14.57
C ALA A 574 -10.93 -7.76 -13.39
N THR A 575 -10.98 -8.26 -12.15
CA THR A 575 -10.55 -7.52 -10.94
C THR A 575 -9.04 -7.26 -10.90
N LEU A 576 -8.23 -7.96 -11.72
CA LEU A 576 -6.79 -7.68 -11.83
C LEU A 576 -6.48 -6.54 -12.81
N LEU A 577 -7.48 -6.02 -13.50
CA LEU A 577 -7.38 -4.94 -14.47
C LEU A 577 -8.13 -3.71 -13.96
N LYS A 578 -7.87 -2.54 -14.55
CA LYS A 578 -8.45 -1.26 -14.13
C LYS A 578 -9.66 -0.90 -15.00
N LEU A 579 -10.74 -0.45 -14.37
CA LEU A 579 -11.86 0.22 -15.06
C LEU A 579 -11.47 1.68 -15.34
N ARG A 580 -11.58 2.13 -16.59
CA ARG A 580 -11.41 3.55 -16.91
C ARG A 580 -12.69 4.30 -16.52
N HIS A 581 -12.56 5.23 -15.57
CA HIS A 581 -13.68 5.87 -14.89
C HIS A 581 -13.40 7.36 -14.68
N GLN A 582 -14.44 8.19 -14.79
CA GLN A 582 -14.35 9.63 -14.52
C GLN A 582 -14.15 9.92 -13.03
N VAL A 583 -13.91 11.17 -12.67
CA VAL A 583 -13.52 11.58 -11.31
C VAL A 583 -14.72 11.69 -10.33
N TYR A 584 -15.95 11.35 -10.77
CA TYR A 584 -17.19 11.58 -10.00
C TYR A 584 -17.49 10.56 -8.89
N GLY A 585 -16.54 9.67 -8.56
CA GLY A 585 -16.74 8.58 -7.62
C GLY A 585 -17.57 7.42 -8.22
N TYR A 586 -17.29 6.20 -7.80
CA TYR A 586 -18.01 5.03 -8.31
C TYR A 586 -19.49 5.05 -7.90
N SER A 587 -20.36 4.79 -8.88
CA SER A 587 -21.79 4.55 -8.68
C SER A 587 -22.16 3.26 -9.41
N GLY A 588 -22.66 2.27 -8.68
CA GLY A 588 -22.98 0.97 -9.26
C GLY A 588 -23.22 -0.11 -8.20
N PRO A 589 -23.46 -1.35 -8.63
CA PRO A 589 -23.62 -2.47 -7.71
C PRO A 589 -22.32 -2.72 -6.92
N LEU A 590 -22.44 -3.29 -5.73
CA LEU A 590 -21.33 -3.71 -4.86
C LEU A 590 -21.21 -5.24 -4.84
N ASN A 591 -20.00 -5.76 -4.63
CA ASN A 591 -19.76 -7.20 -4.61
C ASN A 591 -18.72 -7.61 -3.54
N LYS A 592 -19.20 -8.18 -2.42
CA LYS A 592 -18.34 -8.63 -1.32
C LYS A 592 -17.44 -9.82 -1.70
N SER A 593 -17.88 -10.71 -2.61
CA SER A 593 -17.06 -11.84 -3.06
C SER A 593 -15.84 -11.38 -3.87
N LEU A 594 -15.99 -10.36 -4.72
CA LEU A 594 -14.87 -9.77 -5.45
C LEU A 594 -13.94 -8.98 -4.54
N LEU A 595 -14.48 -8.28 -3.53
CA LEU A 595 -13.66 -7.62 -2.51
C LEU A 595 -12.82 -8.64 -1.70
N ALA A 596 -13.40 -9.79 -1.35
CA ALA A 596 -12.67 -10.88 -0.69
C ALA A 596 -11.55 -11.47 -1.57
N PHE A 597 -11.83 -11.66 -2.87
CA PHE A 597 -10.80 -12.05 -3.84
C PHE A 597 -9.69 -10.99 -3.95
N ARG A 598 -10.08 -9.71 -4.01
CA ARG A 598 -9.12 -8.60 -4.02
C ARG A 598 -8.19 -8.68 -2.82
N SER A 599 -8.69 -8.87 -1.60
CA SER A 599 -7.82 -9.00 -0.42
C SER A 599 -6.82 -10.16 -0.49
N GLN A 600 -7.18 -11.27 -1.14
CA GLN A 600 -6.25 -12.36 -1.41
C GLN A 600 -5.22 -11.99 -2.47
N SER A 601 -5.63 -11.30 -3.54
CA SER A 601 -4.71 -10.84 -4.58
C SER A 601 -3.77 -9.74 -4.09
N SER A 602 -4.23 -8.85 -3.21
CA SER A 602 -3.42 -7.88 -2.46
C SER A 602 -2.33 -8.56 -1.67
N ALA A 603 -2.67 -9.61 -0.90
CA ALA A 603 -1.70 -10.30 -0.05
C ALA A 603 -0.58 -10.98 -0.86
N VAL A 604 -0.90 -11.55 -2.04
CA VAL A 604 0.11 -12.10 -2.96
C VAL A 604 0.97 -10.97 -3.53
N ARG A 605 0.33 -9.92 -4.08
CA ARG A 605 0.98 -8.75 -4.66
C ARG A 605 1.97 -8.07 -3.71
N GLU A 606 1.58 -7.85 -2.46
CA GLU A 606 2.43 -7.20 -1.45
C GLU A 606 3.68 -8.03 -1.14
N VAL A 607 3.55 -9.36 -1.05
CA VAL A 607 4.66 -10.26 -0.75
C VAL A 607 5.62 -10.39 -1.92
N ASP A 608 5.10 -10.40 -3.16
CA ASP A 608 5.94 -10.35 -4.36
C ASP A 608 6.65 -9.00 -4.52
N ARG A 609 5.96 -7.90 -4.16
CA ARG A 609 6.57 -6.56 -4.09
C ARG A 609 7.68 -6.51 -3.05
N ASP A 610 7.45 -7.08 -1.87
CA ASP A 610 8.47 -7.18 -0.81
C ASP A 610 9.69 -7.97 -1.28
N LEU A 611 9.49 -9.04 -2.05
CA LEU A 611 10.58 -9.84 -2.61
C LEU A 611 11.40 -9.02 -3.62
N ILE A 612 10.75 -8.36 -4.59
CA ILE A 612 11.51 -7.62 -5.61
C ILE A 612 12.25 -6.41 -5.03
N GLU A 613 11.67 -5.73 -4.04
CA GLU A 613 12.37 -4.66 -3.30
C GLU A 613 13.56 -5.21 -2.49
N ALA A 614 13.44 -6.41 -1.90
CA ALA A 614 14.55 -7.07 -1.23
C ALA A 614 15.68 -7.46 -2.20
N ILE A 615 15.35 -7.88 -3.42
CA ILE A 615 16.32 -8.14 -4.49
C ILE A 615 17.09 -6.85 -4.82
N VAL A 616 16.37 -5.76 -5.05
CA VAL A 616 16.98 -4.46 -5.37
C VAL A 616 17.85 -3.97 -4.21
N ALA A 617 17.34 -3.98 -2.98
CA ALA A 617 18.14 -3.63 -1.80
C ALA A 617 19.43 -4.48 -1.71
N SER A 618 19.33 -5.79 -1.96
CA SER A 618 20.50 -6.67 -1.95
C SER A 618 21.54 -6.26 -2.99
N MET A 619 21.14 -5.86 -4.21
CA MET A 619 22.08 -5.42 -5.25
C MET A 619 22.97 -4.28 -4.76
N PHE A 620 22.40 -3.30 -4.07
CA PHE A 620 23.14 -2.16 -3.53
C PHE A 620 23.94 -2.51 -2.26
N MET A 621 23.37 -3.29 -1.34
CA MET A 621 24.04 -3.70 -0.10
C MET A 621 25.24 -4.63 -0.35
N TYR A 622 25.21 -5.42 -1.42
CA TYR A 622 26.33 -6.25 -1.87
C TYR A 622 27.32 -5.48 -2.76
N GLY A 623 27.06 -4.22 -3.09
CA GLY A 623 27.92 -3.37 -3.91
C GLY A 623 28.01 -3.83 -5.37
N GLN A 624 26.94 -4.44 -5.89
CA GLN A 624 26.82 -4.86 -7.29
C GLN A 624 26.44 -3.68 -8.21
N SER A 625 25.80 -2.67 -7.63
CA SER A 625 25.32 -1.44 -8.28
C SER A 625 25.93 -0.18 -7.64
N LYS A 626 26.17 0.86 -8.45
CA LYS A 626 26.62 2.17 -7.98
C LYS A 626 25.62 2.79 -6.99
N ARG A 627 26.13 3.25 -5.84
CA ARG A 627 25.35 3.85 -4.74
C ARG A 627 25.17 5.36 -4.84
N ASP A 628 26.03 6.04 -5.59
CA ASP A 628 25.92 7.48 -5.79
C ASP A 628 25.07 7.74 -7.04
N ARG A 629 23.79 8.07 -6.83
CA ARG A 629 22.76 8.24 -7.87
C ARG A 629 21.54 9.03 -7.37
N GLU A 630 20.77 9.61 -8.30
CA GLU A 630 19.59 10.45 -8.02
C GLU A 630 18.26 9.85 -8.52
N ASP A 631 18.33 8.76 -9.26
CA ASP A 631 17.22 8.09 -9.95
C ASP A 631 16.66 6.89 -9.16
N TYR A 632 16.86 6.86 -7.84
CA TYR A 632 16.40 5.78 -6.95
C TYR A 632 14.89 5.52 -7.02
N LEU A 633 14.08 6.58 -6.95
CA LEU A 633 12.63 6.46 -7.08
C LEU A 633 12.24 5.92 -8.46
N GLU A 634 13.00 6.27 -9.50
CA GLU A 634 12.74 5.86 -10.87
C GLU A 634 13.06 4.38 -11.12
N ILE A 635 13.94 3.77 -10.32
CA ILE A 635 14.11 2.31 -10.28
C ILE A 635 12.81 1.68 -9.78
N SER A 636 12.29 2.20 -8.67
CA SER A 636 11.14 1.65 -7.96
C SER A 636 9.82 1.83 -8.74
N GLN A 637 9.67 2.97 -9.40
CA GLN A 637 8.46 3.43 -10.09
C GLN A 637 8.83 4.00 -11.46
N ARG A 638 8.08 3.71 -12.53
CA ARG A 638 8.31 4.43 -13.80
C ARG A 638 7.65 5.80 -13.73
N LEU A 639 8.45 6.81 -14.00
CA LEU A 639 8.00 8.19 -14.15
C LEU A 639 8.24 8.61 -15.60
N ASP A 640 7.23 9.18 -16.24
CA ASP A 640 7.33 9.58 -17.65
C ASP A 640 8.29 10.78 -17.74
N ARG A 641 9.51 10.55 -18.23
CA ARG A 641 10.51 11.60 -18.42
C ARG A 641 10.17 12.41 -19.68
N HIS A 642 9.15 13.27 -19.60
CA HIS A 642 8.98 14.38 -20.53
C HIS A 642 9.23 15.70 -19.77
N THR A 643 10.49 16.15 -19.80
CA THR A 643 11.03 17.37 -19.20
C THR A 643 10.69 18.66 -19.98
N THR A 644 9.56 18.70 -20.67
CA THR A 644 9.04 19.95 -21.26
C THR A 644 7.63 20.19 -20.74
N PRO A 645 7.33 21.35 -20.13
CA PRO A 645 5.96 21.67 -19.75
C PRO A 645 5.09 21.63 -21.01
N PRO A 646 4.06 20.77 -21.07
CA PRO A 646 3.16 20.79 -22.22
C PRO A 646 2.50 22.16 -22.28
N SER A 647 2.54 22.79 -23.46
CA SER A 647 1.74 23.99 -23.75
C SER A 647 0.30 23.78 -23.27
N LYS A 648 -0.35 24.84 -22.79
CA LYS A 648 -1.70 24.85 -22.15
C LYS A 648 -2.84 24.15 -22.92
N ILE A 649 -2.59 23.68 -24.15
CA ILE A 649 -3.55 23.04 -25.04
C ILE A 649 -3.43 21.49 -25.03
N VAL A 650 -2.39 20.92 -24.40
CA VAL A 650 -2.17 19.45 -24.38
C VAL A 650 -2.46 18.81 -23.00
N GLN A 651 -2.80 19.61 -21.98
CA GLN A 651 -2.99 19.14 -20.60
C GLN A 651 -4.21 18.23 -20.38
N SER A 652 -5.21 18.24 -21.27
CA SER A 652 -6.51 17.59 -20.97
C SER A 652 -6.65 16.15 -21.47
N ILE A 653 -5.72 15.63 -22.29
CA ILE A 653 -5.90 14.31 -22.93
C ILE A 653 -4.65 13.40 -22.82
N GLN A 654 -3.47 13.92 -22.46
CA GLN A 654 -2.24 13.10 -22.37
C GLN A 654 -1.78 12.77 -20.95
N LEU A 655 -2.41 13.32 -19.90
CA LEU A 655 -1.98 13.07 -18.51
C LEU A 655 -2.46 11.72 -17.93
N LEU A 656 -3.28 10.96 -18.66
CA LEU A 656 -4.01 9.80 -18.13
C LEU A 656 -3.49 8.42 -18.57
N THR A 657 -2.42 8.30 -19.38
CA THR A 657 -2.17 7.01 -20.07
C THR A 657 -0.75 6.47 -20.09
N ARG A 658 0.19 6.86 -19.21
CA ARG A 658 1.57 6.31 -19.26
C ARG A 658 2.28 6.10 -17.91
N ILE A 659 1.68 5.33 -17.01
CA ILE A 659 2.41 4.72 -15.89
C ILE A 659 2.52 3.23 -16.14
N SER A 660 3.51 2.80 -16.93
CA SER A 660 3.90 1.38 -17.01
C SER A 660 4.99 1.14 -15.97
N LEU A 661 4.78 0.39 -14.90
CA LEU A 661 5.72 0.34 -13.77
C LEU A 661 7.11 -0.25 -14.16
N ARG A 662 8.22 0.29 -13.61
CA ARG A 662 9.57 -0.29 -13.85
C ARG A 662 9.74 -1.59 -13.07
N LEU A 663 9.44 -1.59 -11.77
CA LEU A 663 9.32 -2.82 -11.00
C LEU A 663 7.84 -3.20 -10.83
N PRO A 664 7.45 -4.47 -11.01
CA PRO A 664 6.08 -4.92 -10.83
C PRO A 664 5.54 -4.72 -9.41
N PHE A 665 4.23 -4.94 -9.32
CA PHE A 665 3.40 -5.11 -8.12
C PHE A 665 3.14 -3.84 -7.31
N LEU A 666 3.34 -2.66 -7.91
CA LEU A 666 3.11 -1.39 -7.21
C LEU A 666 1.65 -0.92 -7.29
N GLN A 667 0.98 -1.14 -8.42
CA GLN A 667 -0.38 -0.67 -8.63
C GLN A 667 -1.39 -1.72 -8.22
N GLU A 668 -2.44 -1.28 -7.53
CA GLU A 668 -3.51 -2.13 -7.08
C GLU A 668 -4.84 -1.62 -7.64
N PRO A 669 -5.46 -2.33 -8.60
CA PRO A 669 -6.75 -1.94 -9.13
C PRO A 669 -7.86 -2.14 -8.09
N ASP A 670 -8.93 -1.34 -8.21
CA ASP A 670 -10.20 -1.59 -7.54
C ASP A 670 -10.99 -2.74 -8.21
N ILE A 671 -12.08 -3.18 -7.56
CA ILE A 671 -12.91 -4.27 -8.09
C ILE A 671 -13.93 -3.86 -9.16
N GLY A 672 -13.94 -2.59 -9.59
CA GLY A 672 -14.97 -1.99 -10.44
C GLY A 672 -15.13 -2.70 -11.78
N LEU A 673 -14.04 -3.04 -12.48
CA LEU A 673 -14.12 -3.78 -13.74
C LEU A 673 -14.66 -5.20 -13.52
N GLY A 674 -14.24 -5.85 -12.44
CA GLY A 674 -14.76 -7.16 -12.04
C GLY A 674 -16.27 -7.15 -11.81
N ILE A 675 -16.77 -6.11 -11.15
CA ILE A 675 -18.21 -5.91 -10.95
C ILE A 675 -18.91 -5.69 -12.29
N ALA A 676 -18.40 -4.79 -13.13
CA ALA A 676 -19.02 -4.46 -14.42
C ALA A 676 -19.12 -5.70 -15.33
N VAL A 677 -18.02 -6.44 -15.50
CA VAL A 677 -17.97 -7.69 -16.28
C VAL A 677 -18.94 -8.71 -15.72
N ARG A 678 -18.96 -8.89 -14.39
CA ARG A 678 -19.87 -9.82 -13.74
C ARG A 678 -21.33 -9.48 -13.98
N THR A 679 -21.73 -8.24 -13.72
CA THR A 679 -23.11 -7.80 -13.85
C THR A 679 -23.58 -7.92 -15.30
N PHE A 680 -22.74 -7.57 -16.28
CA PHE A 680 -23.10 -7.69 -17.70
C PHE A 680 -23.35 -9.14 -18.14
N PHE A 681 -22.48 -10.08 -17.75
CA PHE A 681 -22.61 -11.48 -18.16
C PHE A 681 -23.60 -12.29 -17.32
N ASP A 682 -23.85 -11.92 -16.05
CA ASP A 682 -24.88 -12.57 -15.23
C ASP A 682 -26.30 -12.27 -15.75
N GLU A 683 -26.48 -11.12 -16.41
CA GLU A 683 -27.74 -10.77 -17.10
C GLU A 683 -27.84 -11.29 -18.54
N ASP A 684 -26.78 -11.92 -19.06
CA ASP A 684 -26.74 -12.43 -20.43
C ASP A 684 -27.37 -13.81 -20.60
N ASP A 685 -27.91 -14.06 -21.80
CA ASP A 685 -28.37 -15.36 -22.26
C ASP A 685 -27.57 -15.77 -23.50
N MET A 686 -27.22 -17.06 -23.61
CA MET A 686 -26.51 -17.60 -24.78
C MET A 686 -27.30 -17.35 -26.09
N ALA A 687 -28.63 -17.33 -26.03
CA ALA A 687 -29.49 -17.10 -27.19
C ALA A 687 -29.42 -15.66 -27.75
N HIS A 688 -28.82 -14.71 -27.03
CA HIS A 688 -28.66 -13.35 -27.55
C HIS A 688 -27.71 -13.33 -28.76
N SER A 689 -28.04 -12.54 -29.77
CA SER A 689 -27.16 -12.31 -30.92
C SER A 689 -25.99 -11.38 -30.55
N LYS A 690 -24.96 -11.36 -31.39
CA LYS A 690 -23.81 -10.47 -31.22
C LYS A 690 -24.23 -8.99 -31.26
N GLU A 691 -25.14 -8.64 -32.16
CA GLU A 691 -25.68 -7.29 -32.31
C GLU A 691 -26.40 -6.85 -31.03
N ARG A 692 -27.26 -7.72 -30.48
CA ARG A 692 -27.98 -7.44 -29.23
C ARG A 692 -27.04 -7.23 -28.04
N ARG A 693 -25.93 -7.99 -27.96
CA ARG A 693 -24.93 -7.79 -26.90
C ARG A 693 -24.19 -6.47 -27.05
N ASN A 694 -23.88 -6.05 -28.29
CA ASN A 694 -23.29 -4.73 -28.54
C ASN A 694 -24.24 -3.60 -28.15
N GLU A 695 -25.51 -3.67 -28.55
CA GLU A 695 -26.52 -2.69 -28.13
C GLU A 695 -26.63 -2.60 -26.61
N ARG A 696 -26.66 -3.75 -25.92
CA ARG A 696 -26.69 -3.77 -24.45
C ARG A 696 -25.42 -3.17 -23.86
N LEU A 697 -24.25 -3.39 -24.45
CA LEU A 697 -22.98 -2.86 -23.97
C LEU A 697 -22.91 -1.32 -24.11
N GLU A 698 -23.57 -0.75 -25.12
CA GLU A 698 -23.70 0.71 -25.27
C GLU A 698 -24.67 1.32 -24.23
N GLU A 699 -25.72 0.59 -23.85
CA GLU A 699 -26.69 1.04 -22.84
C GLU A 699 -26.25 0.78 -21.39
N PHE A 700 -25.46 -0.27 -21.16
CA PHE A 700 -25.06 -0.75 -19.84
C PHE A 700 -24.44 0.31 -18.92
N PRO A 701 -23.50 1.18 -19.38
CA PRO A 701 -22.92 2.21 -18.54
C PRO A 701 -23.99 3.08 -17.87
N LYS A 702 -25.03 3.50 -18.61
CA LYS A 702 -26.05 4.45 -18.12
C LYS A 702 -26.75 3.97 -16.84
N THR A 703 -26.86 2.65 -16.67
CA THR A 703 -27.61 2.03 -15.56
C THR A 703 -26.69 1.56 -14.44
N PHE A 704 -25.53 1.00 -14.78
CA PHE A 704 -24.72 0.24 -13.81
C PHE A 704 -23.37 0.85 -13.49
N VAL A 705 -22.77 1.61 -14.42
CA VAL A 705 -21.45 2.26 -14.27
C VAL A 705 -21.42 3.57 -15.08
N PRO A 706 -22.24 4.58 -14.73
CA PRO A 706 -22.56 5.74 -15.58
C PRO A 706 -21.36 6.63 -15.92
N PHE A 707 -20.28 6.51 -15.15
CA PHE A 707 -19.07 7.30 -15.30
C PHE A 707 -17.90 6.51 -15.90
N ALA A 708 -18.14 5.32 -16.46
CA ALA A 708 -17.13 4.58 -17.22
C ALA A 708 -16.78 5.33 -18.52
N GLU A 709 -15.50 5.46 -18.84
CA GLU A 709 -15.03 6.24 -19.99
C GLU A 709 -14.93 5.43 -21.28
N ALA A 710 -14.53 4.16 -21.18
CA ALA A 710 -14.22 3.31 -22.34
C ALA A 710 -14.57 1.83 -22.06
N LEU A 711 -15.78 1.61 -21.54
CA LEU A 711 -16.21 0.29 -21.04
C LEU A 711 -16.10 -0.83 -22.10
N THR A 712 -16.50 -0.56 -23.34
CA THR A 712 -16.42 -1.54 -24.43
C THR A 712 -15.00 -2.01 -24.67
N ASP A 713 -14.04 -1.09 -24.67
CA ASP A 713 -12.63 -1.41 -24.84
C ASP A 713 -12.08 -2.13 -23.61
N ASP A 714 -12.47 -1.73 -22.39
CA ASP A 714 -12.10 -2.42 -21.15
C ASP A 714 -12.57 -3.88 -21.14
N PHE A 715 -13.78 -4.13 -21.63
CA PHE A 715 -14.34 -5.48 -21.76
C PHE A 715 -13.58 -6.31 -22.79
N ARG A 716 -13.24 -5.72 -23.95
CA ARG A 716 -12.43 -6.40 -24.97
C ARG A 716 -11.04 -6.74 -24.43
N ILE A 717 -10.38 -5.81 -23.73
CA ILE A 717 -9.10 -6.05 -23.06
C ILE A 717 -9.23 -7.20 -22.05
N CYS A 718 -10.31 -7.23 -21.27
CA CYS A 718 -10.55 -8.31 -20.31
C CYS A 718 -10.73 -9.68 -20.99
N VAL A 719 -11.48 -9.75 -22.10
CA VAL A 719 -11.65 -10.99 -22.87
C VAL A 719 -10.31 -11.46 -23.43
N ASP A 720 -9.58 -10.56 -24.10
CA ASP A 720 -8.25 -10.85 -24.65
C ASP A 720 -7.27 -11.31 -23.55
N PHE A 721 -7.36 -10.70 -22.37
CA PHE A 721 -6.57 -11.07 -21.20
C PHE A 721 -6.84 -12.49 -20.71
N ILE A 722 -8.11 -12.87 -20.59
CA ILE A 722 -8.50 -14.22 -20.17
C ILE A 722 -8.11 -15.24 -21.24
N SER A 723 -8.28 -14.90 -22.51
CA SER A 723 -7.88 -15.76 -23.62
C SER A 723 -6.38 -16.02 -23.66
N ALA A 724 -5.57 -14.99 -23.45
CA ALA A 724 -4.13 -15.13 -23.35
C ALA A 724 -3.71 -15.98 -22.13
N LEU A 725 -4.32 -15.75 -20.97
CA LEU A 725 -4.06 -16.55 -19.76
C LEU A 725 -4.41 -18.02 -20.00
N ASN A 726 -5.58 -18.31 -20.56
CA ASN A 726 -5.98 -19.67 -20.88
C ASN A 726 -4.96 -20.34 -21.82
N GLN A 727 -4.53 -19.66 -22.90
CA GLN A 727 -3.50 -20.20 -23.81
C GLN A 727 -2.23 -20.61 -23.05
N GLY A 728 -1.71 -19.75 -22.16
CA GLY A 728 -0.58 -20.09 -21.31
C GLY A 728 -0.85 -21.27 -20.39
N MET A 729 -1.99 -21.29 -19.69
CA MET A 729 -2.37 -22.39 -18.77
C MET A 729 -2.50 -23.74 -19.47
N GLN A 730 -2.91 -23.75 -20.75
CA GLN A 730 -3.02 -24.99 -21.54
C GLN A 730 -1.66 -25.60 -21.90
N THR A 731 -0.57 -24.83 -21.87
CA THR A 731 0.79 -25.34 -22.12
C THR A 731 1.35 -26.17 -20.96
N LEU A 732 0.76 -26.05 -19.77
CA LEU A 732 1.23 -26.73 -18.57
C LEU A 732 0.78 -28.20 -18.55
N GLY A 733 1.61 -29.09 -18.00
CA GLY A 733 1.30 -30.51 -17.79
C GLY A 733 0.54 -30.74 -16.48
N SER A 734 0.03 -31.95 -16.29
CA SER A 734 -0.76 -32.32 -15.08
C SER A 734 0.06 -32.25 -13.79
N ASP A 735 1.38 -32.32 -13.92
CA ASP A 735 2.33 -32.24 -12.81
C ASP A 735 2.50 -30.80 -12.32
N GLU A 736 2.29 -29.80 -13.20
CA GLU A 736 2.41 -28.38 -12.87
C GLU A 736 1.06 -27.76 -12.47
N LEU A 737 0.01 -28.00 -13.26
CA LEU A 737 -1.32 -27.45 -13.04
C LEU A 737 -2.34 -28.58 -12.92
N PRO A 738 -3.11 -28.66 -11.82
CA PRO A 738 -4.15 -29.68 -11.65
C PRO A 738 -5.11 -29.71 -12.83
N ALA A 739 -5.50 -30.91 -13.27
CA ALA A 739 -6.39 -31.09 -14.42
C ALA A 739 -7.74 -30.36 -14.24
N GLN A 740 -8.23 -30.27 -13.01
CA GLN A 740 -9.44 -29.53 -12.66
C GLN A 740 -9.29 -28.03 -12.96
N ASP A 741 -8.17 -27.41 -12.59
CA ASP A 741 -7.92 -25.99 -12.84
C ASP A 741 -7.75 -25.72 -14.33
N ARG A 742 -7.01 -26.58 -15.05
CA ARG A 742 -6.89 -26.45 -16.51
C ARG A 742 -8.24 -26.53 -17.22
N THR A 743 -9.09 -27.46 -16.81
CA THR A 743 -10.45 -27.61 -17.34
C THR A 743 -11.30 -26.38 -17.02
N ALA A 744 -11.15 -25.78 -15.83
CA ALA A 744 -11.86 -24.56 -15.48
C ALA A 744 -11.49 -23.39 -16.40
N TRP A 745 -10.20 -23.23 -16.75
CA TRP A 745 -9.76 -22.23 -17.72
C TRP A 745 -10.34 -22.48 -19.13
N SER A 746 -10.37 -23.73 -19.59
CA SER A 746 -11.00 -24.06 -20.89
C SER A 746 -12.51 -23.79 -20.89
N LYS A 747 -13.20 -24.08 -19.77
CA LYS A 747 -14.64 -23.80 -19.62
C LYS A 747 -14.92 -22.29 -19.59
N ALA A 748 -14.09 -21.51 -18.90
CA ALA A 748 -14.20 -20.05 -18.90
C ALA A 748 -13.98 -19.46 -20.30
N GLN A 749 -13.03 -19.99 -21.08
CA GLN A 749 -12.87 -19.59 -22.48
C GLN A 749 -14.11 -19.94 -23.31
N ALA A 750 -14.61 -21.18 -23.21
CA ALA A 750 -15.81 -21.60 -23.94
C ALA A 750 -17.05 -20.76 -23.57
N TYR A 751 -17.15 -20.33 -22.32
CA TYR A 751 -18.21 -19.43 -21.86
C TYR A 751 -18.18 -18.07 -22.59
N LEU A 752 -16.98 -17.51 -22.79
CA LEU A 752 -16.77 -16.25 -23.52
C LEU A 752 -16.99 -16.43 -25.02
N ASP A 753 -16.46 -17.50 -25.62
CA ASP A 753 -16.61 -17.81 -27.05
C ASP A 753 -18.08 -17.99 -27.46
N ALA A 754 -18.90 -18.53 -26.55
CA ALA A 754 -20.34 -18.67 -26.74
C ALA A 754 -21.12 -17.34 -26.64
N ARG A 755 -20.49 -16.26 -26.17
CA ARG A 755 -21.11 -14.95 -25.92
C ARG A 755 -20.33 -13.80 -26.56
N PRO A 756 -20.14 -13.81 -27.91
CA PRO A 756 -19.39 -12.77 -28.59
C PRO A 756 -20.18 -11.46 -28.62
N PHE A 757 -19.45 -10.34 -28.54
CA PHE A 757 -19.96 -8.97 -28.69
C PHE A 757 -19.01 -8.18 -29.60
#